data_AF-A0A357TDN1-F1
#
_entry.id   AF-A0A357TDN1-F1
#
_cell.length_a   1.000
_cell.length_b   1.000
_cell.length_c   1.000
_cell.angle_alpha   90.00
_cell.angle_beta   90.00
_cell.angle_gamma   90.00
#
_symmetry.space_group_name_H-M   'P 1'
#
loop_
_entity.id
_entity.type
_entity.pdbx_description
1 polymer ?
#
loop_
_entity_poly.entity_id
_entity_poly.type
_entity_poly.pdbx_seq_one_letter_code
_entity_poly.pdbx_strand_id
1 'polypeptide(L)'
;MHNFRVSMALGLFVFTTSALGQSLPSAEPLDAKRLAKQIRDSIVVLTQFGRDDNEEGVGTGFVVSADGLIATSLHVIGEGRPVQVRLANGDELEVTEVHAWDRTLDLAVLRVNKTGLTPLPIGDSAKLSQGASVVAMGTPHGLEFSFVQGVLSARRTLENVELLQVALPIEPGNSGGPMLDLHGRVQGVITLKSLVTDNLGFAVPSNLLKPLLEKPNPVPIKRWMTIGQLSQKAWTTVFGGHWRRKGGGIHVSHAGESFGGRALCLSTRDVPETPFELAVEVKIDDESGAAGLAWAADGGDRHYGFYPSAGQMRLTRFDGANVFSWTILDQRLTRHYLPGDWNRLKMRNEGNRFYCYLNGHLIFESSDRGLSGGRAGLAKFRNTVASFRNFQLDTKVQDDSTPIAPSLGKALISESNLGSGFTEETITGAGKNPASALRHLDAEAKRLEQKAAKLRQSSKQLHRRLVRDQLAALFEADEESVDLFQASMLIAKIDDPAIDVAHYEQQLKMMAGEIRKQFGDGDDEKVRLNKMLGFLFRENGFHGSRQDYYNQANSYMNRVLDDREGLPITLSVLVMELARRCGIPYVVGVGAPGHFIVKHVRNGGEQYIDPFDGGKLLTIEETEALVRENSGRSIPASELPVSSKREIVLRMLRNLMGVAQQKDAPADLLRYVEPMVALQPDSAFDRWARAVLLIQSRSFDAAKEDLEWLLQAKPEGMDLEPVLEIYQSLQ
;
A
#
# COMPACT_ATOMS: atom_id res chain seq x y z
N MET A 1 1.85 -82.13 -34.65
CA MET A 1 0.91 -81.92 -35.77
C MET A 1 1.11 -80.51 -36.30
N HIS A 2 1.54 -80.44 -37.56
CA HIS A 2 1.47 -79.31 -38.53
C HIS A 2 2.11 -77.96 -38.11
N ASN A 3 3.31 -77.65 -38.60
CA ASN A 3 3.62 -76.97 -39.89
C ASN A 3 3.52 -75.44 -39.72
N PHE A 4 4.43 -74.55 -40.15
CA PHE A 4 5.50 -74.60 -41.14
C PHE A 4 6.41 -73.36 -40.95
N ARG A 5 7.64 -73.43 -41.45
CA ARG A 5 8.66 -72.36 -41.55
C ARG A 5 8.24 -71.25 -42.52
N VAL A 6 8.73 -70.02 -42.31
CA VAL A 6 9.16 -69.13 -43.42
C VAL A 6 10.39 -68.30 -43.01
N SER A 7 11.42 -68.39 -43.85
CA SER A 7 12.61 -67.55 -43.87
C SER A 7 12.38 -66.27 -44.66
N MET A 8 13.02 -65.21 -44.14
CA MET A 8 13.44 -63.93 -44.71
C MET A 8 13.66 -63.86 -46.24
N ALA A 9 13.09 -62.84 -46.91
CA ALA A 9 13.78 -61.98 -47.89
C ALA A 9 12.90 -60.81 -48.40
N LEU A 10 13.35 -59.60 -48.06
CA LEU A 10 13.34 -58.33 -48.79
C LEU A 10 12.23 -58.02 -49.82
N GLY A 11 11.40 -57.02 -49.49
CA GLY A 11 10.66 -56.19 -50.44
C GLY A 11 10.69 -54.74 -49.96
N LEU A 12 11.34 -53.86 -50.74
CA LEU A 12 11.34 -52.41 -50.55
C LEU A 12 9.89 -51.88 -50.56
N PHE A 13 9.46 -51.21 -49.51
CA PHE A 13 8.35 -50.26 -49.58
C PHE A 13 8.85 -48.90 -49.09
N VAL A 14 8.84 -47.95 -50.01
CA VAL A 14 9.06 -46.52 -49.76
C VAL A 14 7.90 -46.05 -48.87
N PHE A 15 8.18 -45.81 -47.59
CA PHE A 15 7.28 -45.07 -46.73
C PHE A 15 7.67 -43.59 -46.80
N THR A 16 6.83 -42.81 -47.47
CA THR A 16 6.82 -41.35 -47.38
C THR A 16 6.52 -40.97 -45.93
N THR A 17 7.55 -40.60 -45.17
CA THR A 17 7.37 -39.94 -43.88
C THR A 17 6.84 -38.54 -44.13
N SER A 18 5.54 -38.34 -43.93
CA SER A 18 4.96 -37.02 -43.70
C SER A 18 5.46 -36.50 -42.36
N ALA A 19 6.63 -35.86 -42.38
CA ALA A 19 7.06 -34.99 -41.31
C ALA A 19 6.02 -33.87 -41.19
N LEU A 20 5.18 -33.93 -40.16
CA LEU A 20 4.45 -32.76 -39.68
C LEU A 20 5.51 -31.77 -39.21
N GLY A 21 5.90 -30.88 -40.12
CA GLY A 21 6.87 -29.83 -39.84
C GLY A 21 6.37 -28.98 -38.68
N GLN A 22 7.18 -28.88 -37.64
CA GLN A 22 7.18 -27.69 -36.79
C GLN A 22 7.33 -26.49 -37.72
N SER A 23 6.29 -25.66 -37.84
CA SER A 23 6.49 -24.32 -38.38
C SER A 23 7.42 -23.60 -37.43
N LEU A 24 8.70 -23.54 -37.79
CA LEU A 24 9.68 -22.65 -37.15
C LEU A 24 9.07 -21.26 -37.03
N PRO A 25 9.31 -20.52 -35.93
CA PRO A 25 8.83 -19.16 -35.80
C PRO A 25 9.30 -18.35 -37.01
N SER A 26 8.37 -17.60 -37.59
CA SER A 26 8.61 -16.71 -38.72
C SER A 26 9.86 -15.85 -38.46
N ALA A 27 10.74 -15.72 -39.47
CA ALA A 27 11.90 -14.83 -39.41
C ALA A 27 11.48 -13.35 -39.33
N GLU A 28 10.25 -13.04 -39.76
CA GLU A 28 9.65 -11.71 -39.60
C GLU A 28 8.68 -11.68 -38.40
N PRO A 29 8.60 -10.55 -37.67
CA PRO A 29 7.64 -10.37 -36.57
C PRO A 29 6.21 -10.67 -37.03
N LEU A 30 5.46 -11.46 -36.26
CA LEU A 30 4.06 -11.74 -36.55
C LEU A 30 3.21 -10.51 -36.24
N ASP A 31 2.20 -10.25 -37.07
CA ASP A 31 1.13 -9.34 -36.69
C ASP A 31 0.39 -9.88 -35.45
N ALA A 32 -0.09 -8.99 -34.59
CA ALA A 32 -0.73 -9.35 -33.32
C ALA A 32 -1.92 -10.30 -33.48
N LYS A 33 -2.65 -10.21 -34.61
CA LYS A 33 -3.83 -11.05 -34.88
C LYS A 33 -3.44 -12.50 -35.20
N ARG A 34 -2.38 -12.71 -35.98
CA ARG A 34 -1.84 -14.03 -36.31
C ARG A 34 -1.23 -14.68 -35.08
N LEU A 35 -0.45 -13.93 -34.31
CA LEU A 35 0.11 -14.40 -33.04
C LEU A 35 -1.01 -14.79 -32.06
N ALA A 36 -2.03 -13.93 -31.97
CA ALA A 36 -3.39 -14.17 -31.48
C ALA A 36 -3.88 -15.61 -31.59
N LYS A 37 -4.00 -16.01 -32.86
CA LYS A 37 -4.56 -17.28 -33.27
C LYS A 37 -3.61 -18.44 -33.01
N GLN A 38 -2.30 -18.23 -33.20
CA GLN A 38 -1.30 -19.28 -33.11
C GLN A 38 -1.07 -19.77 -31.67
N ILE A 39 -1.09 -18.87 -30.69
CA ILE A 39 -0.73 -19.23 -29.31
C ILE A 39 -1.91 -19.76 -28.50
N ARG A 40 -3.15 -19.56 -28.98
CA ARG A 40 -4.39 -19.88 -28.25
C ARG A 40 -4.40 -21.33 -27.73
N ASP A 41 -4.04 -22.29 -28.59
CA ASP A 41 -4.08 -23.72 -28.25
C ASP A 41 -2.99 -24.13 -27.25
N SER A 42 -2.05 -23.23 -26.97
CA SER A 42 -0.99 -23.44 -25.97
C SER A 42 -1.33 -22.82 -24.62
N ILE A 43 -2.42 -22.06 -24.50
CA ILE A 43 -2.84 -21.43 -23.25
C ILE A 43 -3.84 -22.32 -22.52
N VAL A 44 -3.69 -22.42 -21.21
CA VAL A 44 -4.61 -23.15 -20.33
C VAL A 44 -5.16 -22.25 -19.24
N VAL A 45 -6.38 -22.55 -18.82
CA VAL A 45 -6.99 -21.99 -17.62
C VAL A 45 -6.69 -22.90 -16.45
N LEU A 46 -6.26 -22.32 -15.34
CA LEU A 46 -6.02 -23.03 -14.09
C LEU A 46 -7.08 -22.61 -13.09
N THR A 47 -7.90 -23.57 -12.65
CA THR A 47 -8.89 -23.34 -11.61
C THR A 47 -8.42 -24.00 -10.32
N GLN A 48 -8.35 -23.18 -9.27
CA GLN A 48 -8.05 -23.63 -7.92
C GLN A 48 -9.36 -23.83 -7.15
N PHE A 49 -9.51 -25.00 -6.53
CA PHE A 49 -10.69 -25.31 -5.73
C PHE A 49 -10.40 -25.20 -4.23
N GLY A 50 -11.42 -24.72 -3.52
CA GLY A 50 -11.50 -24.75 -2.07
C GLY A 50 -11.81 -26.14 -1.53
N ARG A 51 -11.94 -26.25 -0.20
CA ARG A 51 -12.25 -27.52 0.47
C ARG A 51 -13.68 -28.01 0.26
N ASP A 52 -14.57 -27.13 -0.21
CA ASP A 52 -15.98 -27.40 -0.49
C ASP A 52 -16.24 -27.60 -2.01
N ASP A 53 -15.18 -27.84 -2.80
CA ASP A 53 -15.20 -27.92 -4.27
C ASP A 53 -15.70 -26.63 -4.97
N ASN A 54 -15.76 -25.50 -4.25
CA ASN A 54 -16.03 -24.19 -4.85
C ASN A 54 -14.76 -23.62 -5.50
N GLU A 55 -14.92 -22.93 -6.64
CA GLU A 55 -13.83 -22.20 -7.29
C GLU A 55 -13.35 -21.04 -6.39
N GLU A 56 -12.10 -21.10 -5.93
CA GLU A 56 -11.49 -20.07 -5.06
C GLU A 56 -10.55 -19.14 -5.83
N GLY A 57 -10.10 -19.53 -7.01
CA GLY A 57 -9.18 -18.74 -7.81
C GLY A 57 -9.03 -19.26 -9.24
N VAL A 58 -8.78 -18.32 -10.16
CA VAL A 58 -8.53 -18.62 -11.57
C VAL A 58 -7.23 -17.94 -11.99
N GLY A 59 -6.39 -18.66 -12.70
CA GLY A 59 -5.18 -18.12 -13.32
C GLY A 59 -4.93 -18.71 -14.71
N THR A 60 -3.80 -18.35 -15.28
CA THR A 60 -3.39 -18.82 -16.60
C THR A 60 -2.14 -19.69 -16.48
N GLY A 61 -2.01 -20.67 -17.36
CA GLY A 61 -0.75 -21.37 -17.62
C GLY A 61 -0.53 -21.51 -19.13
N PHE A 62 0.62 -22.06 -19.50
CA PHE A 62 0.92 -22.36 -20.89
C PHE A 62 1.71 -23.65 -21.04
N VAL A 63 1.48 -24.35 -22.15
CA VAL A 63 2.14 -25.60 -22.47
C VAL A 63 3.61 -25.33 -22.79
N VAL A 64 4.51 -26.06 -22.13
CA VAL A 64 5.97 -26.01 -22.37
C VAL A 64 6.53 -27.30 -22.96
N SER A 65 5.75 -28.39 -22.93
CA SER A 65 6.12 -29.64 -23.61
C SER A 65 4.91 -30.41 -24.13
N ALA A 66 5.09 -31.09 -25.26
CA ALA A 66 4.06 -31.88 -25.92
C ALA A 66 3.63 -33.13 -25.13
N ASP A 67 4.44 -33.57 -24.16
CA ASP A 67 4.17 -34.69 -23.26
C ASP A 67 3.38 -34.31 -21.98
N GLY A 68 2.85 -33.08 -21.92
CA GLY A 68 1.93 -32.68 -20.85
C GLY A 68 2.55 -31.81 -19.75
N LEU A 69 3.58 -31.01 -20.05
CA LEU A 69 4.11 -30.02 -19.11
C LEU A 69 3.50 -28.63 -19.33
N ILE A 70 3.07 -28.01 -18.24
CA ILE A 70 2.43 -26.68 -18.22
C ILE A 70 3.15 -25.79 -17.22
N ALA A 71 3.63 -24.62 -17.64
CA ALA A 71 4.21 -23.63 -16.75
C ALA A 71 3.16 -22.60 -16.28
N THR A 72 3.31 -22.11 -15.06
CA THR A 72 2.46 -21.10 -14.43
C THR A 72 3.17 -20.47 -13.21
N SER A 73 2.47 -19.60 -12.49
CA SER A 73 2.93 -19.05 -11.21
C SER A 73 2.58 -19.96 -10.04
N LEU A 74 3.44 -20.01 -9.03
CA LEU A 74 3.23 -20.87 -7.86
C LEU A 74 1.98 -20.45 -7.07
N HIS A 75 1.72 -19.15 -6.93
CA HIS A 75 0.52 -18.66 -6.24
C HIS A 75 -0.79 -19.02 -6.95
N VAL A 76 -0.77 -19.25 -8.27
CA VAL A 76 -1.94 -19.66 -9.05
C VAL A 76 -2.38 -21.08 -8.68
N ILE A 77 -1.41 -21.99 -8.56
CA ILE A 77 -1.71 -23.38 -8.17
C ILE A 77 -1.95 -23.49 -6.66
N GLY A 78 -1.29 -22.63 -5.89
CA GLY A 78 -1.27 -22.61 -4.43
C GLY A 78 -0.70 -23.88 -3.81
N GLU A 79 -0.16 -23.73 -2.60
CA GLU A 79 0.35 -24.87 -1.84
C GLU A 79 -0.80 -25.60 -1.13
N GLY A 80 -0.89 -26.91 -1.35
CA GLY A 80 -1.86 -27.74 -0.63
C GLY A 80 -3.31 -27.66 -1.14
N ARG A 81 -3.54 -27.18 -2.37
CA ARG A 81 -4.88 -27.10 -2.97
C ARG A 81 -5.01 -28.00 -4.21
N PRO A 82 -6.21 -28.55 -4.49
CA PRO A 82 -6.51 -29.16 -5.79
C PRO A 82 -6.49 -28.09 -6.90
N VAL A 83 -6.01 -28.49 -8.08
CA VAL A 83 -5.92 -27.64 -9.27
C VAL A 83 -6.40 -28.43 -10.47
N GLN A 84 -7.26 -27.82 -11.27
CA GLN A 84 -7.71 -28.35 -12.55
C GLN A 84 -7.16 -27.49 -13.68
N VAL A 85 -6.82 -28.15 -14.79
CA VAL A 85 -6.36 -27.51 -16.01
C VAL A 85 -7.48 -27.61 -17.04
N ARG A 86 -7.85 -26.51 -17.68
CA ARG A 86 -8.78 -26.50 -18.82
C ARG A 86 -8.09 -25.94 -20.07
N LEU A 87 -8.18 -26.66 -21.18
CA LEU A 87 -7.65 -26.24 -22.49
C LEU A 87 -8.59 -25.26 -23.20
N ALA A 88 -8.10 -24.58 -24.23
CA ALA A 88 -8.88 -23.65 -25.05
C ALA A 88 -10.05 -24.27 -25.81
N ASN A 89 -10.03 -25.59 -26.03
CA ASN A 89 -11.15 -26.33 -26.61
C ASN A 89 -12.20 -26.77 -25.56
N GLY A 90 -12.01 -26.43 -24.28
CA GLY A 90 -12.89 -26.80 -23.17
C GLY A 90 -12.51 -28.10 -22.46
N ASP A 91 -11.53 -28.87 -22.97
CA ASP A 91 -11.12 -30.13 -22.33
C ASP A 91 -10.52 -29.88 -20.95
N GLU A 92 -11.00 -30.60 -19.95
CA GLU A 92 -10.44 -30.61 -18.60
C GLU A 92 -9.40 -31.74 -18.46
N LEU A 93 -8.24 -31.39 -17.91
CA LEU A 93 -7.11 -32.31 -17.72
C LEU A 93 -6.82 -32.50 -16.24
N GLU A 94 -6.64 -33.75 -15.85
CA GLU A 94 -6.17 -34.12 -14.51
C GLU A 94 -4.67 -33.80 -14.37
N VAL A 95 -4.33 -33.06 -13.31
CA VAL A 95 -2.95 -32.82 -12.88
C VAL A 95 -2.46 -34.02 -12.08
N THR A 96 -1.38 -34.67 -12.51
CA THR A 96 -0.82 -35.84 -11.82
C THR A 96 0.27 -35.47 -10.82
N GLU A 97 0.98 -34.36 -11.08
CA GLU A 97 2.20 -34.00 -10.37
C GLU A 97 2.47 -32.49 -10.51
N VAL A 98 3.01 -31.88 -9.44
CA VAL A 98 3.74 -30.61 -9.55
C VAL A 98 5.19 -30.99 -9.86
N HIS A 99 5.54 -30.91 -11.15
CA HIS A 99 6.78 -31.43 -11.71
C HIS A 99 8.00 -30.64 -11.26
N ALA A 100 7.87 -29.32 -11.26
CA ALA A 100 8.89 -28.43 -10.72
C ALA A 100 8.25 -27.21 -10.04
N TRP A 101 8.88 -26.66 -9.02
CA TRP A 101 8.43 -25.42 -8.37
C TRP A 101 9.56 -24.71 -7.64
N ASP A 102 9.48 -23.39 -7.59
CA ASP A 102 10.37 -22.53 -6.81
C ASP A 102 9.55 -21.42 -6.14
N ARG A 103 9.65 -21.34 -4.81
CA ARG A 103 8.90 -20.37 -4.00
C ARG A 103 9.47 -18.96 -4.09
N THR A 104 10.79 -18.84 -4.21
CA THR A 104 11.46 -17.54 -4.32
C THR A 104 11.16 -16.90 -5.67
N LEU A 105 11.03 -17.71 -6.72
CA LEU A 105 10.72 -17.23 -8.07
C LEU A 105 9.23 -17.15 -8.39
N ASP A 106 8.36 -17.67 -7.50
CA ASP A 106 6.91 -17.82 -7.76
C ASP A 106 6.60 -18.57 -9.07
N LEU A 107 7.36 -19.64 -9.36
CA LEU A 107 7.20 -20.46 -10.56
C LEU A 107 6.77 -21.88 -10.23
N ALA A 108 5.90 -22.44 -11.07
CA ALA A 108 5.52 -23.84 -11.02
C ALA A 108 5.38 -24.45 -12.43
N VAL A 109 5.67 -25.74 -12.53
CA VAL A 109 5.45 -26.58 -13.71
C VAL A 109 4.59 -27.76 -13.29
N LEU A 110 3.42 -27.90 -13.89
CA LEU A 110 2.50 -29.01 -13.69
C LEU A 110 2.71 -30.09 -14.75
N ARG A 111 2.45 -31.34 -14.37
CA ARG A 111 2.30 -32.46 -15.31
C ARG A 111 0.84 -32.88 -15.37
N VAL A 112 0.31 -33.00 -16.58
CA VAL A 112 -1.04 -33.50 -16.85
C VAL A 112 -0.99 -34.83 -17.60
N ASN A 113 -2.06 -35.62 -17.47
CA ASN A 113 -2.18 -36.89 -18.18
C ASN A 113 -2.68 -36.71 -19.63
N LYS A 114 -1.93 -35.96 -20.46
CA LYS A 114 -2.25 -35.75 -21.88
C LYS A 114 -0.99 -35.53 -22.72
N THR A 115 -0.95 -36.16 -23.89
CA THR A 115 0.11 -36.00 -24.89
C THR A 115 -0.44 -35.33 -26.15
N GLY A 116 0.44 -34.77 -26.99
CA GLY A 116 0.07 -34.08 -28.23
C GLY A 116 -0.40 -32.65 -28.01
N LEU A 117 0.01 -32.03 -26.89
CA LEU A 117 -0.20 -30.61 -26.65
C LEU A 117 0.74 -29.76 -27.51
N THR A 118 0.36 -28.53 -27.80
CA THR A 118 1.16 -27.58 -28.60
C THR A 118 2.00 -26.70 -27.67
N PRO A 119 3.32 -26.91 -27.53
CA PRO A 119 4.15 -26.12 -26.63
C PRO A 119 4.53 -24.75 -27.21
N LEU A 120 4.68 -23.75 -26.33
CA LEU A 120 5.30 -22.47 -26.69
C LEU A 120 6.83 -22.57 -26.58
N PRO A 121 7.57 -22.04 -27.57
CA PRO A 121 9.03 -22.00 -27.49
C PRO A 121 9.50 -21.03 -26.42
N ILE A 122 10.39 -21.48 -25.54
CA ILE A 122 11.00 -20.64 -24.49
C ILE A 122 12.13 -19.81 -25.11
N GLY A 123 12.03 -18.49 -24.97
CA GLY A 123 13.01 -17.53 -25.49
C GLY A 123 14.27 -17.37 -24.62
N ASP A 124 15.03 -16.32 -24.91
CA ASP A 124 16.19 -15.88 -24.12
C ASP A 124 15.91 -14.47 -23.59
N SER A 125 15.33 -14.39 -22.40
CA SER A 125 14.90 -13.14 -21.78
C SER A 125 16.05 -12.16 -21.53
N ALA A 126 17.30 -12.64 -21.46
CA ALA A 126 18.46 -11.76 -21.31
C ALA A 126 18.67 -10.86 -22.54
N LYS A 127 18.23 -11.29 -23.72
CA LYS A 127 18.33 -10.53 -24.98
C LYS A 127 17.17 -9.57 -25.21
N LEU A 128 16.17 -9.55 -24.32
CA LEU A 128 15.04 -8.62 -24.44
C LEU A 128 15.45 -7.22 -23.97
N SER A 129 15.49 -6.27 -24.91
CA SER A 129 15.85 -4.87 -24.66
C SER A 129 14.68 -4.07 -24.11
N GLN A 130 14.97 -3.08 -23.27
CA GLN A 130 14.00 -2.09 -22.83
C GLN A 130 13.35 -1.38 -24.04
N GLY A 131 12.05 -1.16 -23.98
CA GLY A 131 11.23 -0.64 -25.08
C GLY A 131 10.77 -1.69 -26.10
N ALA A 132 11.22 -2.94 -26.00
CA ALA A 132 10.75 -4.01 -26.89
C ALA A 132 9.25 -4.26 -26.72
N SER A 133 8.55 -4.43 -27.85
CA SER A 133 7.13 -4.83 -27.85
C SER A 133 6.96 -6.24 -27.32
N VAL A 134 6.03 -6.39 -26.40
CA VAL A 134 5.67 -7.67 -25.79
C VAL A 134 4.16 -7.85 -25.82
N VAL A 135 3.73 -9.10 -25.83
CA VAL A 135 2.32 -9.48 -25.75
C VAL A 135 2.11 -10.44 -24.60
N ALA A 136 0.92 -10.45 -24.01
CA ALA A 136 0.51 -11.44 -23.03
C ALA A 136 -0.88 -11.97 -23.40
N MET A 137 -1.12 -13.24 -23.08
CA MET A 137 -2.44 -13.85 -23.21
C MET A 137 -2.80 -14.51 -21.88
N GLY A 138 -4.03 -14.28 -21.43
CA GLY A 138 -4.55 -14.84 -20.20
C GLY A 138 -6.07 -14.86 -20.16
N THR A 139 -6.63 -15.17 -18.99
CA THR A 139 -8.07 -15.36 -18.82
C THR A 139 -8.61 -14.45 -17.71
N PRO A 140 -8.67 -13.13 -17.92
CA PRO A 140 -9.12 -12.19 -16.90
C PRO A 140 -10.62 -12.35 -16.64
N HIS A 141 -11.02 -12.54 -15.37
CA HIS A 141 -12.42 -12.57 -14.93
C HIS A 141 -13.35 -13.54 -15.69
N GLY A 142 -12.83 -14.65 -16.22
CA GLY A 142 -13.61 -15.62 -17.00
C GLY A 142 -13.91 -15.19 -18.45
N LEU A 143 -13.36 -14.06 -18.91
CA LEU A 143 -13.33 -13.69 -20.33
C LEU A 143 -12.21 -14.50 -21.01
N GLU A 144 -12.60 -15.52 -21.76
CA GLU A 144 -11.70 -16.51 -22.36
C GLU A 144 -10.64 -15.87 -23.30
N PHE A 145 -9.35 -16.14 -23.02
CA PHE A 145 -8.20 -15.85 -23.90
C PHE A 145 -8.03 -14.38 -24.33
N SER A 146 -8.07 -13.47 -23.37
CA SER A 146 -7.78 -12.04 -23.60
C SER A 146 -6.33 -11.83 -24.01
N PHE A 147 -6.13 -11.11 -25.11
CA PHE A 147 -4.83 -10.76 -25.65
C PHE A 147 -4.52 -9.28 -25.41
N VAL A 148 -3.38 -9.00 -24.81
CA VAL A 148 -2.92 -7.64 -24.52
C VAL A 148 -1.53 -7.40 -25.08
N GLN A 149 -1.27 -6.18 -25.51
CA GLN A 149 0.02 -5.75 -26.07
C GLN A 149 0.56 -4.56 -25.27
N GLY A 150 1.88 -4.54 -25.08
CA GLY A 150 2.57 -3.47 -24.39
C GLY A 150 4.07 -3.47 -24.65
N VAL A 151 4.85 -2.95 -23.71
CA VAL A 151 6.31 -2.83 -23.84
C VAL A 151 7.03 -3.27 -22.57
N LEU A 152 8.26 -3.77 -22.72
CA LEU A 152 9.18 -3.93 -21.60
C LEU A 152 9.65 -2.54 -21.12
N SER A 153 9.22 -2.12 -19.94
CA SER A 153 9.52 -0.78 -19.40
C SER A 153 10.87 -0.71 -18.71
N ALA A 154 11.24 -1.73 -17.93
CA ALA A 154 12.51 -1.78 -17.20
C ALA A 154 12.81 -3.20 -16.69
N ARG A 155 13.99 -3.41 -16.10
CA ARG A 155 14.29 -4.55 -15.23
C ARG A 155 14.46 -4.04 -13.81
N ARG A 156 13.87 -4.73 -12.84
CA ARG A 156 13.87 -4.31 -11.42
C ARG A 156 14.19 -5.49 -10.53
N THR A 157 15.11 -5.29 -9.58
CA THR A 157 15.38 -6.27 -8.54
C THR A 157 14.41 -6.08 -7.38
N LEU A 158 13.56 -7.08 -7.14
CA LEU A 158 12.63 -7.14 -6.01
C LEU A 158 12.94 -8.41 -5.22
N GLU A 159 13.10 -8.29 -3.89
CA GLU A 159 13.39 -9.43 -3.01
C GLU A 159 14.58 -10.32 -3.49
N ASN A 160 15.62 -9.69 -4.04
CA ASN A 160 16.80 -10.32 -4.65
C ASN A 160 16.55 -11.11 -5.96
N VAL A 161 15.39 -10.94 -6.60
CA VAL A 161 15.08 -11.51 -7.92
C VAL A 161 14.95 -10.38 -8.95
N GLU A 162 15.65 -10.48 -10.08
CA GLU A 162 15.46 -9.55 -11.20
C GLU A 162 14.17 -9.90 -11.96
N LEU A 163 13.21 -8.99 -11.95
CA LEU A 163 11.93 -9.10 -12.66
C LEU A 163 11.87 -8.17 -13.87
N LEU A 164 11.08 -8.56 -14.87
CA LEU A 164 10.77 -7.76 -16.05
C LEU A 164 9.58 -6.85 -15.75
N GLN A 165 9.80 -5.55 -15.67
CA GLN A 165 8.75 -4.56 -15.47
C GLN A 165 8.11 -4.24 -16.83
N VAL A 166 6.79 -4.34 -16.92
CA VAL A 166 6.04 -4.18 -18.17
C VAL A 166 4.93 -3.14 -18.03
N ALA A 167 4.73 -2.37 -19.09
CA ALA A 167 3.59 -1.48 -19.25
C ALA A 167 2.57 -2.17 -20.17
N LEU A 168 1.63 -2.91 -19.56
CA LEU A 168 0.52 -3.57 -20.24
C LEU A 168 -0.67 -3.70 -19.27
N PRO A 169 -1.93 -3.68 -19.76
CA PRO A 169 -3.10 -3.91 -18.91
C PRO A 169 -3.06 -5.32 -18.30
N ILE A 170 -2.84 -5.41 -16.98
CA ILE A 170 -2.85 -6.67 -16.23
C ILE A 170 -4.04 -6.67 -15.29
N GLU A 171 -4.86 -7.71 -15.39
CA GLU A 171 -5.96 -7.99 -14.49
C GLU A 171 -5.80 -9.35 -13.80
N PRO A 172 -6.45 -9.56 -12.63
CA PRO A 172 -6.62 -10.87 -12.03
C PRO A 172 -7.08 -11.91 -13.08
N GLY A 173 -6.33 -13.01 -13.20
CA GLY A 173 -6.51 -14.04 -14.22
C GLY A 173 -5.40 -14.10 -15.28
N ASN A 174 -4.62 -13.02 -15.47
CA ASN A 174 -3.43 -13.06 -16.34
C ASN A 174 -2.19 -13.67 -15.68
N SER A 175 -2.16 -13.73 -14.34
CA SER A 175 -1.05 -14.32 -13.58
C SER A 175 -0.82 -15.79 -13.96
N GLY A 176 0.45 -16.17 -14.07
CA GLY A 176 0.91 -17.45 -14.59
C GLY A 176 0.93 -17.55 -16.12
N GLY A 177 0.35 -16.59 -16.84
CA GLY A 177 0.33 -16.57 -18.31
C GLY A 177 1.67 -16.19 -18.94
N PRO A 178 1.88 -16.55 -20.22
CA PRO A 178 3.11 -16.25 -20.92
C PRO A 178 3.16 -14.79 -21.37
N MET A 179 4.31 -14.15 -21.19
CA MET A 179 4.71 -12.93 -21.88
C MET A 179 5.60 -13.31 -23.07
N LEU A 180 5.21 -12.93 -24.29
CA LEU A 180 5.90 -13.31 -25.52
C LEU A 180 6.47 -12.10 -26.27
N ASP A 181 7.53 -12.35 -27.04
CA ASP A 181 7.93 -11.45 -28.12
C ASP A 181 7.03 -11.63 -29.37
N LEU A 182 7.20 -10.74 -30.36
CA LEU A 182 6.45 -10.81 -31.63
C LEU A 182 6.81 -12.02 -32.51
N HIS A 183 7.77 -12.86 -32.11
CA HIS A 183 8.08 -14.13 -32.77
C HIS A 183 7.38 -15.31 -32.09
N GLY A 184 6.58 -15.06 -31.06
CA GLY A 184 5.87 -16.09 -30.29
C GLY A 184 6.75 -16.86 -29.32
N ARG A 185 7.91 -16.32 -28.92
CA ARG A 185 8.78 -16.94 -27.92
C ARG A 185 8.50 -16.37 -26.54
N VAL A 186 8.41 -17.23 -25.53
CA VAL A 186 8.15 -16.84 -24.15
C VAL A 186 9.38 -16.13 -23.56
N GLN A 187 9.20 -14.87 -23.19
CA GLN A 187 10.22 -14.03 -22.56
C GLN A 187 10.02 -13.88 -21.04
N GLY A 188 8.82 -14.19 -20.53
CA GLY A 188 8.57 -14.25 -19.09
C GLY A 188 7.23 -14.86 -18.72
N VAL A 189 7.00 -15.01 -17.41
CA VAL A 189 5.75 -15.49 -16.81
C VAL A 189 5.16 -14.36 -15.97
N ILE A 190 3.94 -13.91 -16.28
CA ILE A 190 3.28 -12.81 -15.57
C ILE A 190 3.02 -13.20 -14.10
N THR A 191 3.39 -12.36 -13.12
CA THR A 191 3.19 -12.66 -11.68
C THR A 191 2.46 -11.56 -10.92
N LEU A 192 3.03 -10.35 -10.84
CA LEU A 192 2.55 -9.28 -9.95
C LEU A 192 1.94 -8.11 -10.74
N LYS A 193 0.87 -7.53 -10.20
CA LYS A 193 0.33 -6.21 -10.59
C LYS A 193 0.82 -5.15 -9.59
N SER A 194 1.24 -3.99 -10.07
CA SER A 194 1.56 -2.86 -9.19
C SER A 194 0.30 -2.37 -8.46
N LEU A 195 0.37 -2.22 -7.13
CA LEU A 195 -0.71 -1.65 -6.31
C LEU A 195 -0.73 -0.11 -6.33
N VAL A 196 0.29 0.51 -6.93
CA VAL A 196 0.51 1.97 -6.89
C VAL A 196 0.23 2.63 -8.24
N THR A 197 0.28 1.87 -9.34
CA THR A 197 0.11 2.42 -10.70
C THR A 197 -0.69 1.47 -11.57
N ASP A 198 -1.81 1.95 -12.08
CA ASP A 198 -2.62 1.21 -13.04
C ASP A 198 -1.83 0.98 -14.35
N ASN A 199 -1.90 -0.24 -14.90
CA ASN A 199 -1.17 -0.72 -16.09
C ASN A 199 0.34 -0.99 -15.95
N LEU A 200 0.85 -1.06 -14.72
CA LEU A 200 2.22 -1.54 -14.47
C LEU A 200 2.20 -2.97 -13.91
N GLY A 201 2.99 -3.84 -14.53
CA GLY A 201 3.08 -5.25 -14.18
C GLY A 201 4.49 -5.78 -14.10
N PHE A 202 4.64 -6.99 -13.54
CA PHE A 202 5.92 -7.70 -13.46
C PHE A 202 5.80 -9.13 -13.99
N ALA A 203 6.86 -9.55 -14.69
CA ALA A 203 7.02 -10.92 -15.18
C ALA A 203 8.35 -11.52 -14.71
N VAL A 204 8.33 -12.80 -14.34
CA VAL A 204 9.54 -13.57 -14.06
C VAL A 204 10.25 -13.89 -15.38
N PRO A 205 11.55 -13.58 -15.56
CA PRO A 205 12.26 -13.84 -16.80
C PRO A 205 12.23 -15.33 -17.20
N SER A 206 11.99 -15.63 -18.49
CA SER A 206 11.87 -17.01 -18.97
C SER A 206 13.15 -17.84 -18.82
N ASN A 207 14.32 -17.20 -18.75
CA ASN A 207 15.58 -17.89 -18.44
C ASN A 207 15.59 -18.55 -17.05
N LEU A 208 14.77 -18.08 -16.10
CA LEU A 208 14.64 -18.71 -14.78
C LEU A 208 13.76 -19.96 -14.78
N LEU A 209 12.97 -20.17 -15.84
CA LEU A 209 12.18 -21.40 -16.03
C LEU A 209 13.04 -22.57 -16.52
N LYS A 210 14.14 -22.30 -17.23
CA LYS A 210 15.01 -23.34 -17.82
C LYS A 210 15.65 -24.25 -16.75
N PRO A 211 16.27 -23.73 -15.67
CA PRO A 211 16.82 -24.59 -14.60
C PRO A 211 15.78 -25.47 -13.92
N LEU A 212 14.54 -24.98 -13.78
CA LEU A 212 13.43 -25.75 -13.20
C LEU A 212 13.01 -26.92 -14.09
N LEU A 213 13.05 -26.74 -15.41
CA LEU A 213 12.79 -27.81 -16.38
C LEU A 213 13.96 -28.80 -16.49
N GLU A 214 15.21 -28.33 -16.36
CA GLU A 214 16.40 -29.19 -16.41
C GLU A 214 16.58 -30.05 -15.14
N LYS A 215 16.20 -29.51 -13.97
CA LYS A 215 16.32 -30.18 -12.66
C LYS A 215 15.01 -30.10 -11.88
N PRO A 216 13.99 -30.90 -12.26
CA PRO A 216 12.69 -30.88 -11.59
C PRO A 216 12.77 -31.42 -10.15
N ASN A 217 11.85 -30.96 -9.30
CA ASN A 217 11.65 -31.40 -7.91
C ASN A 217 10.21 -31.97 -7.75
N PRO A 218 9.94 -33.13 -8.37
CA PRO A 218 8.58 -33.61 -8.60
C PRO A 218 7.86 -33.99 -7.30
N VAL A 219 6.64 -33.50 -7.14
CA VAL A 219 5.74 -33.86 -6.04
C VAL A 219 4.43 -34.40 -6.62
N PRO A 220 4.07 -35.66 -6.38
CA PRO A 220 2.77 -36.20 -6.80
C PRO A 220 1.63 -35.35 -6.27
N ILE A 221 0.59 -35.10 -7.07
CA ILE A 221 -0.49 -34.17 -6.68
C ILE A 221 -1.15 -34.55 -5.34
N LYS A 222 -1.26 -35.86 -5.07
CA LYS A 222 -1.77 -36.41 -3.80
C LYS A 222 -0.94 -35.98 -2.59
N ARG A 223 0.38 -35.80 -2.76
CA ARG A 223 1.29 -35.31 -1.71
C ARG A 223 1.32 -33.79 -1.67
N TRP A 224 1.25 -33.12 -2.83
CA TRP A 224 1.15 -31.66 -2.92
C TRP A 224 -0.04 -31.12 -2.12
N MET A 225 -1.21 -31.76 -2.26
CA MET A 225 -2.43 -31.43 -1.51
C MET A 225 -2.29 -31.57 0.01
N THR A 226 -1.30 -32.32 0.51
CA THR A 226 -1.04 -32.49 1.95
C THR A 226 -0.06 -31.48 2.53
N ILE A 227 0.59 -30.65 1.69
CA ILE A 227 1.56 -29.64 2.14
C ILE A 227 0.85 -28.64 3.06
N GLY A 228 1.41 -28.48 4.27
CA GLY A 228 0.84 -27.60 5.28
C GLY A 228 -0.46 -28.12 5.91
N GLN A 229 -0.96 -29.31 5.59
CA GLN A 229 -2.08 -29.88 6.34
C GLN A 229 -1.66 -30.28 7.75
N LEU A 230 -2.57 -30.16 8.71
CA LEU A 230 -2.39 -30.74 10.02
C LEU A 230 -2.46 -32.26 9.91
N SER A 231 -1.55 -32.95 10.60
CA SER A 231 -1.64 -34.41 10.71
C SER A 231 -2.92 -34.79 11.44
N GLN A 232 -3.82 -35.51 10.77
CA GLN A 232 -5.04 -36.04 11.37
C GLN A 232 -4.76 -37.00 12.54
N LYS A 233 -3.54 -37.57 12.61
CA LYS A 233 -3.10 -38.36 13.76
C LYS A 233 -2.84 -37.52 15.02
N ALA A 234 -2.63 -36.21 14.87
CA ALA A 234 -2.28 -35.30 15.97
C ALA A 234 -3.38 -34.27 16.28
N TRP A 235 -4.20 -33.92 15.28
CA TRP A 235 -5.21 -32.86 15.38
C TRP A 235 -6.50 -33.23 14.66
N THR A 236 -7.63 -32.83 15.25
CA THR A 236 -8.96 -32.85 14.65
C THR A 236 -9.47 -31.42 14.53
N THR A 237 -9.76 -30.97 13.31
CA THR A 237 -10.38 -29.66 13.06
C THR A 237 -11.90 -29.78 13.16
N VAL A 238 -12.55 -28.82 13.80
CA VAL A 238 -14.00 -28.75 13.98
C VAL A 238 -14.48 -27.36 13.59
N PHE A 239 -15.62 -27.28 12.89
CA PHE A 239 -16.24 -26.03 12.40
C PHE A 239 -15.37 -25.24 11.43
N GLY A 240 -14.76 -25.94 10.47
CA GLY A 240 -13.92 -25.32 9.47
C GLY A 240 -12.72 -24.56 10.06
N GLY A 241 -12.50 -23.35 9.56
CA GLY A 241 -11.26 -22.62 9.79
C GLY A 241 -10.12 -23.22 8.97
N HIS A 242 -9.35 -22.37 8.33
CA HIS A 242 -8.28 -22.81 7.47
C HIS A 242 -7.00 -23.06 8.27
N TRP A 243 -6.97 -24.20 8.96
CA TRP A 243 -5.85 -24.64 9.79
C TRP A 243 -4.74 -25.27 8.95
N ARG A 244 -3.50 -24.81 9.15
CA ARG A 244 -2.30 -25.31 8.47
C ARG A 244 -1.09 -25.35 9.39
N ARG A 245 -0.11 -26.19 9.07
CA ARG A 245 1.21 -26.20 9.69
C ARG A 245 2.13 -25.20 8.99
N LYS A 246 2.75 -24.28 9.73
CA LYS A 246 3.69 -23.27 9.20
C LYS A 246 4.80 -22.99 10.24
N GLY A 247 6.07 -23.11 9.83
CA GLY A 247 7.22 -22.71 10.68
C GLY A 247 7.30 -23.37 12.06
N GLY A 248 6.94 -24.65 12.16
CA GLY A 248 6.90 -25.38 13.45
C GLY A 248 5.66 -25.13 14.31
N GLY A 249 4.78 -24.22 13.89
CA GLY A 249 3.50 -23.91 14.53
C GLY A 249 2.27 -24.31 13.71
N ILE A 250 1.10 -23.96 14.25
CA ILE A 250 -0.21 -24.07 13.62
C ILE A 250 -0.70 -22.67 13.29
N HIS A 251 -1.06 -22.43 12.05
CA HIS A 251 -1.62 -21.18 11.57
C HIS A 251 -3.09 -21.39 11.21
N VAL A 252 -3.94 -20.41 11.51
CA VAL A 252 -5.35 -20.41 11.12
C VAL A 252 -5.73 -19.12 10.46
N SER A 253 -6.50 -19.24 9.38
CA SER A 253 -7.13 -18.12 8.67
C SER A 253 -8.58 -18.44 8.34
N HIS A 254 -9.29 -17.48 7.74
CA HIS A 254 -10.72 -17.54 7.36
C HIS A 254 -11.67 -17.68 8.56
N ALA A 255 -12.96 -17.38 8.36
CA ALA A 255 -14.00 -17.64 9.36
C ALA A 255 -14.18 -19.14 9.61
N GLY A 256 -14.66 -19.48 10.80
CA GLY A 256 -15.14 -20.83 11.09
C GLY A 256 -16.63 -20.92 10.78
N GLU A 257 -17.12 -22.14 10.58
CA GLU A 257 -18.50 -22.41 10.17
C GLU A 257 -19.50 -22.28 11.33
N SER A 258 -19.03 -22.37 12.57
CA SER A 258 -19.87 -22.21 13.76
C SER A 258 -20.06 -20.74 14.10
N PHE A 259 -21.11 -20.47 14.89
CA PHE A 259 -21.54 -19.11 15.24
C PHE A 259 -20.40 -18.24 15.77
N GLY A 260 -20.42 -16.96 15.41
CA GLY A 260 -19.36 -16.01 15.73
C GLY A 260 -18.03 -16.31 15.04
N GLY A 261 -18.03 -17.05 13.93
CA GLY A 261 -16.84 -17.42 13.15
C GLY A 261 -15.94 -18.43 13.86
N ARG A 262 -16.52 -19.25 14.73
CA ARG A 262 -15.81 -20.18 15.61
C ARG A 262 -15.27 -21.39 14.85
N ALA A 263 -13.99 -21.69 15.06
CA ALA A 263 -13.35 -22.93 14.64
C ALA A 263 -12.47 -23.50 15.75
N LEU A 264 -12.39 -24.83 15.85
CA LEU A 264 -11.54 -25.54 16.81
C LEU A 264 -10.49 -26.39 16.10
N CYS A 265 -9.35 -26.54 16.73
CA CYS A 265 -8.32 -27.50 16.35
C CYS A 265 -7.92 -28.29 17.60
N LEU A 266 -8.55 -29.44 17.80
CA LEU A 266 -8.46 -30.27 19.00
C LEU A 266 -7.34 -31.28 18.89
N SER A 267 -6.54 -31.44 19.93
CA SER A 267 -5.51 -32.47 19.98
C SER A 267 -6.16 -33.86 20.04
N THR A 268 -5.54 -34.83 19.39
CA THR A 268 -5.91 -36.25 19.50
C THR A 268 -5.32 -36.92 20.74
N ARG A 269 -4.47 -36.22 21.51
CA ARG A 269 -3.93 -36.72 22.78
C ARG A 269 -5.02 -36.72 23.85
N ASP A 270 -5.03 -37.75 24.68
CA ASP A 270 -5.90 -37.81 25.86
C ASP A 270 -5.49 -36.73 26.86
N VAL A 271 -6.50 -36.11 27.47
CA VAL A 271 -6.29 -35.13 28.55
C VAL A 271 -5.94 -35.92 29.83
N PRO A 272 -4.82 -35.61 30.52
CA PRO A 272 -4.45 -36.30 31.75
C PRO A 272 -5.49 -36.16 32.86
N GLU A 273 -5.46 -37.07 33.83
CA GLU A 273 -6.24 -36.91 35.07
C GLU A 273 -5.80 -35.66 35.83
N THR A 274 -6.74 -35.05 36.57
CA THR A 274 -6.45 -33.83 37.32
C THR A 274 -5.47 -34.10 38.48
N PRO A 275 -4.45 -33.23 38.68
CA PRO A 275 -4.26 -31.95 38.00
C PRO A 275 -3.57 -32.08 36.63
N PHE A 276 -3.99 -31.24 35.69
CA PHE A 276 -3.34 -31.12 34.39
C PHE A 276 -3.19 -29.66 33.94
N GLU A 277 -2.27 -29.43 33.01
CA GLU A 277 -1.95 -28.12 32.46
C GLU A 277 -1.98 -28.14 30.92
N LEU A 278 -2.42 -27.03 30.35
CA LEU A 278 -2.52 -26.77 28.92
C LEU A 278 -1.85 -25.43 28.63
N ALA A 279 -0.92 -25.37 27.69
CA ALA A 279 -0.29 -24.12 27.28
C ALA A 279 -0.10 -24.00 25.78
N VAL A 280 -0.12 -22.77 25.28
CA VAL A 280 0.23 -22.43 23.90
C VAL A 280 0.76 -21.00 23.83
N GLU A 281 1.66 -20.73 22.88
CA GLU A 281 1.95 -19.37 22.46
C GLU A 281 1.06 -19.01 21.27
N VAL A 282 0.35 -17.89 21.36
CA VAL A 282 -0.53 -17.37 20.32
C VAL A 282 -0.12 -15.97 19.92
N LYS A 283 -0.12 -15.69 18.61
CA LYS A 283 0.01 -14.35 18.03
C LYS A 283 -1.18 -14.12 17.12
N ILE A 284 -1.85 -12.99 17.29
CA ILE A 284 -2.99 -12.56 16.46
C ILE A 284 -2.54 -11.40 15.58
N ASP A 285 -2.96 -11.41 14.32
CA ASP A 285 -2.57 -10.38 13.35
C ASP A 285 -3.41 -9.09 13.52
N ASP A 286 -4.71 -9.22 13.79
CA ASP A 286 -5.64 -8.12 14.05
C ASP A 286 -6.30 -8.26 15.43
N GLU A 287 -6.16 -7.23 16.25
CA GLU A 287 -6.67 -7.17 17.63
C GLU A 287 -8.19 -7.19 17.73
N SER A 288 -8.92 -6.91 16.64
CA SER A 288 -10.38 -7.11 16.58
C SER A 288 -10.78 -8.59 16.67
N GLY A 289 -9.83 -9.50 16.40
CA GLY A 289 -9.97 -10.94 16.42
C GLY A 289 -9.98 -11.55 17.82
N ALA A 290 -10.04 -12.88 17.87
CA ALA A 290 -9.95 -13.70 19.07
C ALA A 290 -9.45 -15.13 18.74
N ALA A 291 -8.41 -15.58 19.45
CA ALA A 291 -7.81 -16.90 19.28
C ALA A 291 -7.03 -17.32 20.54
N GLY A 292 -7.11 -18.59 20.94
CA GLY A 292 -6.44 -19.08 22.14
C GLY A 292 -6.72 -20.55 22.44
N LEU A 293 -6.83 -20.88 23.73
CA LEU A 293 -6.99 -22.25 24.21
C LEU A 293 -8.45 -22.68 24.26
N ALA A 294 -8.69 -23.98 24.05
CA ALA A 294 -9.94 -24.67 24.33
C ALA A 294 -9.70 -25.96 25.13
N TRP A 295 -10.59 -26.26 26.07
CA TRP A 295 -10.59 -27.52 26.83
C TRP A 295 -12.01 -27.90 27.22
N ALA A 296 -12.17 -29.12 27.74
CA ALA A 296 -13.48 -29.74 27.92
C ALA A 296 -14.34 -29.73 26.66
N ALA A 297 -13.68 -29.85 25.50
CA ALA A 297 -14.33 -29.81 24.21
C ALA A 297 -14.94 -31.18 23.89
N ASP A 298 -16.25 -31.21 23.63
CA ASP A 298 -16.96 -32.43 23.21
C ASP A 298 -16.75 -32.78 21.73
N GLY A 299 -16.12 -31.89 20.96
CA GLY A 299 -15.99 -32.02 19.51
C GLY A 299 -17.15 -31.42 18.73
N GLY A 300 -18.08 -30.77 19.41
CA GLY A 300 -19.11 -29.92 18.87
C GLY A 300 -19.06 -28.56 19.55
N ASP A 301 -20.23 -28.05 19.97
CA ASP A 301 -20.37 -26.66 20.39
C ASP A 301 -19.99 -26.39 21.84
N ARG A 302 -19.71 -27.44 22.65
CA ARG A 302 -19.43 -27.29 24.07
C ARG A 302 -17.94 -27.34 24.36
N HIS A 303 -17.42 -26.27 24.95
CA HIS A 303 -16.03 -26.19 25.42
C HIS A 303 -15.85 -24.96 26.32
N TYR A 304 -14.78 -24.93 27.09
CA TYR A 304 -14.25 -23.68 27.63
C TYR A 304 -13.30 -23.02 26.63
N GLY A 305 -13.13 -21.71 26.73
CA GLY A 305 -12.17 -20.95 25.95
C GLY A 305 -11.47 -19.88 26.79
N PHE A 306 -10.15 -19.77 26.61
CA PHE A 306 -9.32 -18.72 27.19
C PHE A 306 -8.46 -18.07 26.10
N TYR A 307 -8.71 -16.78 25.83
CA TYR A 307 -8.14 -16.10 24.66
C TYR A 307 -8.18 -14.57 24.80
N PRO A 308 -7.26 -13.84 24.15
CA PRO A 308 -7.43 -12.41 23.89
C PRO A 308 -8.58 -12.16 22.90
N SER A 309 -9.30 -11.05 23.07
CA SER A 309 -10.36 -10.55 22.19
C SER A 309 -10.50 -9.05 22.35
N ALA A 310 -10.37 -8.27 21.26
CA ALA A 310 -10.53 -6.82 21.29
C ALA A 310 -9.63 -6.14 22.35
N GLY A 311 -8.37 -6.58 22.46
CA GLY A 311 -7.39 -6.06 23.42
C GLY A 311 -7.62 -6.48 24.88
N GLN A 312 -8.59 -7.33 25.19
CA GLN A 312 -8.87 -7.84 26.54
C GLN A 312 -8.71 -9.36 26.61
N MET A 313 -8.43 -9.90 27.79
CA MET A 313 -8.49 -11.35 28.01
C MET A 313 -9.91 -11.76 28.34
N ARG A 314 -10.33 -12.90 27.82
CA ARG A 314 -11.66 -13.45 28.06
C ARG A 314 -11.58 -14.92 28.45
N LEU A 315 -12.39 -15.30 29.44
CA LEU A 315 -12.69 -16.66 29.81
C LEU A 315 -14.18 -16.92 29.53
N THR A 316 -14.47 -17.86 28.64
CA THR A 316 -15.83 -18.15 28.18
C THR A 316 -16.14 -19.63 28.32
N ARG A 317 -17.35 -19.96 28.76
CA ARG A 317 -17.95 -21.28 28.62
C ARG A 317 -18.93 -21.26 27.45
N PHE A 318 -18.78 -22.20 26.54
CA PHE A 318 -19.69 -22.40 25.42
C PHE A 318 -20.52 -23.64 25.71
N ASP A 319 -21.84 -23.48 25.76
CA ASP A 319 -22.82 -24.54 26.04
C ASP A 319 -23.63 -24.94 24.79
N GLY A 320 -23.45 -24.24 23.66
CA GLY A 320 -24.19 -24.50 22.43
C GLY A 320 -23.78 -23.63 21.23
N ALA A 321 -24.56 -23.73 20.15
CA ALA A 321 -24.24 -23.21 18.82
C ALA A 321 -24.58 -21.73 18.60
N ASN A 322 -25.06 -20.98 19.60
CA ASN A 322 -25.53 -19.60 19.42
C ASN A 322 -25.19 -18.67 20.59
N VAL A 323 -25.35 -17.36 20.41
CA VAL A 323 -24.98 -16.33 21.40
C VAL A 323 -25.63 -16.52 22.77
N PHE A 324 -26.86 -17.06 22.83
CA PHE A 324 -27.59 -17.26 24.09
C PHE A 324 -27.06 -18.45 24.90
N SER A 325 -26.24 -19.30 24.27
CA SER A 325 -25.59 -20.45 24.89
C SER A 325 -24.13 -20.20 25.25
N TRP A 326 -23.69 -18.95 25.24
CA TRP A 326 -22.31 -18.56 25.56
C TRP A 326 -22.30 -17.76 26.86
N THR A 327 -21.56 -18.25 27.85
CA THR A 327 -21.40 -17.57 29.14
C THR A 327 -19.98 -17.02 29.24
N ILE A 328 -19.83 -15.70 29.19
CA ILE A 328 -18.56 -15.06 29.55
C ILE A 328 -18.42 -15.19 31.07
N LEU A 329 -17.52 -16.05 31.52
CA LEU A 329 -17.29 -16.28 32.94
C LEU A 329 -16.54 -15.10 33.57
N ASP A 330 -15.56 -14.56 32.85
CA ASP A 330 -14.82 -13.37 33.25
C ASP A 330 -14.17 -12.71 32.02
N GLN A 331 -13.97 -11.39 32.07
CA GLN A 331 -13.21 -10.64 31.07
C GLN A 331 -12.47 -9.47 31.74
N ARG A 332 -11.19 -9.29 31.39
CA ARG A 332 -10.32 -8.31 32.03
C ARG A 332 -9.39 -7.65 31.03
N LEU A 333 -9.27 -6.32 31.12
CA LEU A 333 -8.15 -5.59 30.53
C LEU A 333 -6.90 -5.85 31.37
N THR A 334 -5.79 -6.20 30.72
CA THR A 334 -4.54 -6.49 31.42
C THR A 334 -3.35 -5.93 30.66
N ARG A 335 -2.43 -5.29 31.39
CA ARG A 335 -1.15 -4.81 30.85
C ARG A 335 -0.20 -5.93 30.42
N HIS A 336 -0.52 -7.17 30.79
CA HIS A 336 0.32 -8.33 30.52
C HIS A 336 0.06 -8.92 29.13
N TYR A 337 -0.98 -8.47 28.42
CA TYR A 337 -1.19 -8.79 27.01
C TYR A 337 -0.29 -7.93 26.13
N LEU A 338 0.31 -8.54 25.12
CA LEU A 338 1.23 -7.90 24.18
C LEU A 338 0.60 -7.86 22.77
N PRO A 339 -0.09 -6.77 22.40
CA PRO A 339 -0.73 -6.65 21.09
C PRO A 339 0.26 -6.80 19.92
N GLY A 340 -0.14 -7.56 18.91
CA GLY A 340 0.66 -7.87 17.72
C GLY A 340 1.90 -8.73 17.97
N ASP A 341 2.04 -9.32 19.15
CA ASP A 341 3.18 -10.16 19.53
C ASP A 341 2.75 -11.53 20.10
N TRP A 342 3.72 -12.41 20.33
CA TRP A 342 3.50 -13.73 20.91
C TRP A 342 3.13 -13.63 22.39
N ASN A 343 1.97 -14.19 22.73
CA ASN A 343 1.44 -14.28 24.07
C ASN A 343 1.34 -15.74 24.49
N ARG A 344 1.92 -16.11 25.64
CA ARG A 344 1.80 -17.46 26.21
C ARG A 344 0.55 -17.54 27.07
N LEU A 345 -0.40 -18.37 26.65
CA LEU A 345 -1.58 -18.73 27.42
C LEU A 345 -1.32 -20.05 28.14
N LYS A 346 -1.66 -20.14 29.42
CA LYS A 346 -1.61 -21.39 30.19
C LYS A 346 -2.89 -21.54 31.01
N MET A 347 -3.41 -22.76 31.08
CA MET A 347 -4.52 -23.14 31.95
C MET A 347 -4.07 -24.32 32.82
N ARG A 348 -4.30 -24.24 34.13
CA ARG A 348 -4.09 -25.34 35.09
C ARG A 348 -5.43 -25.74 35.67
N ASN A 349 -5.81 -27.00 35.55
CA ASN A 349 -7.05 -27.54 36.11
C ASN A 349 -6.74 -28.47 37.29
N GLU A 350 -7.29 -28.17 38.46
CA GLU A 350 -7.13 -28.94 39.70
C GLU A 350 -8.38 -29.77 40.05
N GLY A 351 -9.31 -29.90 39.10
CA GLY A 351 -10.56 -30.65 39.23
C GLY A 351 -11.69 -29.82 39.84
N ASN A 352 -11.46 -29.16 40.97
CA ASN A 352 -12.47 -28.30 41.60
C ASN A 352 -12.42 -26.83 41.12
N ARG A 353 -11.29 -26.42 40.56
CA ARG A 353 -10.98 -25.06 40.07
C ARG A 353 -10.00 -25.14 38.91
N PHE A 354 -9.99 -24.09 38.10
CA PHE A 354 -8.94 -23.89 37.11
C PHE A 354 -8.44 -22.44 37.10
N TYR A 355 -7.16 -22.29 36.73
CA TYR A 355 -6.41 -21.05 36.77
C TYR A 355 -5.88 -20.75 35.37
N CYS A 356 -6.12 -19.53 34.87
CA CYS A 356 -5.68 -19.09 33.56
C CYS A 356 -4.60 -18.01 33.70
N TYR A 357 -3.45 -18.24 33.07
CA TYR A 357 -2.28 -17.37 33.10
C TYR A 357 -1.99 -16.82 31.71
N LEU A 358 -1.59 -15.55 31.66
CA LEU A 358 -1.08 -14.88 30.48
C LEU A 358 0.34 -14.40 30.75
N ASN A 359 1.30 -14.84 29.94
CA ASN A 359 2.70 -14.42 30.06
C ASN A 359 3.24 -14.56 31.50
N GLY A 360 2.87 -15.66 32.18
CA GLY A 360 3.31 -15.98 33.55
C GLY A 360 2.47 -15.35 34.66
N HIS A 361 1.56 -14.43 34.32
CA HIS A 361 0.71 -13.74 35.30
C HIS A 361 -0.67 -14.40 35.38
N LEU A 362 -1.14 -14.68 36.60
CA LEU A 362 -2.51 -15.17 36.83
C LEU A 362 -3.53 -14.10 36.43
N ILE A 363 -4.43 -14.43 35.50
CA ILE A 363 -5.48 -13.53 35.01
C ILE A 363 -6.84 -13.91 35.59
N PHE A 364 -7.18 -15.21 35.56
CA PHE A 364 -8.46 -15.73 36.02
C PHE A 364 -8.28 -16.92 36.95
N GLU A 365 -9.14 -16.98 37.95
CA GLU A 365 -9.40 -18.16 38.77
C GLU A 365 -10.91 -18.44 38.67
N SER A 366 -11.29 -19.67 38.38
CA SER A 366 -12.69 -20.06 38.25
C SER A 366 -12.97 -21.38 38.94
N SER A 367 -14.09 -21.44 39.66
CA SER A 367 -14.66 -22.66 40.22
C SER A 367 -15.84 -23.19 39.41
N ASP A 368 -16.03 -22.70 38.18
CA ASP A 368 -17.09 -23.17 37.28
C ASP A 368 -16.91 -24.65 36.95
N ARG A 369 -18.02 -25.41 36.95
CA ARG A 369 -18.04 -26.86 36.69
C ARG A 369 -19.04 -27.24 35.60
N GLY A 370 -19.43 -26.29 34.76
CA GLY A 370 -20.42 -26.51 33.72
C GLY A 370 -20.01 -27.59 32.69
N LEU A 371 -18.71 -27.77 32.46
CA LEU A 371 -18.16 -28.80 31.57
C LEU A 371 -17.04 -29.60 32.27
N SER A 372 -16.93 -30.88 31.94
CA SER A 372 -15.87 -31.77 32.44
C SER A 372 -15.50 -32.82 31.39
N GLY A 373 -14.33 -33.44 31.52
CA GLY A 373 -13.81 -34.40 30.54
C GLY A 373 -13.42 -33.74 29.22
N GLY A 374 -13.63 -34.44 28.10
CA GLY A 374 -13.47 -33.90 26.74
C GLY A 374 -12.02 -33.74 26.26
N ARG A 375 -11.87 -33.09 25.10
CA ARG A 375 -10.59 -32.84 24.45
C ARG A 375 -10.07 -31.43 24.75
N ALA A 376 -8.76 -31.24 24.54
CA ALA A 376 -8.09 -29.94 24.63
C ALA A 376 -7.45 -29.55 23.30
N GLY A 377 -7.29 -28.26 23.05
CA GLY A 377 -6.70 -27.75 21.82
C GLY A 377 -6.79 -26.24 21.69
N LEU A 378 -6.98 -25.80 20.45
CA LEU A 378 -6.98 -24.41 20.04
C LEU A 378 -8.38 -23.99 19.60
N ALA A 379 -8.71 -22.73 19.83
CA ALA A 379 -9.92 -22.10 19.32
C ALA A 379 -9.59 -20.78 18.65
N LYS A 380 -10.40 -20.43 17.65
CA LYS A 380 -10.41 -19.08 17.06
C LYS A 380 -11.84 -18.69 16.72
N PHE A 381 -12.08 -17.39 16.66
CA PHE A 381 -13.40 -16.81 16.41
C PHE A 381 -13.31 -15.75 15.33
N ARG A 382 -14.44 -15.27 14.80
CA ARG A 382 -14.53 -14.21 13.77
C ARG A 382 -13.65 -14.53 12.54
N ASN A 383 -13.19 -13.49 11.86
CA ASN A 383 -12.24 -13.56 10.74
C ASN A 383 -10.77 -13.56 11.21
N THR A 384 -10.52 -14.00 12.45
CA THR A 384 -9.19 -13.90 13.07
C THR A 384 -8.17 -14.73 12.32
N VAL A 385 -7.09 -14.07 11.92
CA VAL A 385 -5.85 -14.73 11.50
C VAL A 385 -4.92 -14.83 12.71
N ALA A 386 -4.51 -16.06 13.04
CA ALA A 386 -3.69 -16.32 14.21
C ALA A 386 -2.66 -17.41 13.95
N SER A 387 -1.55 -17.31 14.67
CA SER A 387 -0.47 -18.30 14.68
C SER A 387 -0.28 -18.83 16.09
N PHE A 388 -0.11 -20.14 16.20
CA PHE A 388 0.07 -20.88 17.44
C PHE A 388 1.38 -21.66 17.38
N ARG A 389 2.12 -21.74 18.49
CA ARG A 389 3.29 -22.61 18.62
C ARG A 389 3.44 -23.11 20.05
N ASN A 390 4.33 -24.08 20.25
CA ASN A 390 4.66 -24.61 21.58
C ASN A 390 3.43 -25.10 22.36
N PHE A 391 2.50 -25.80 21.69
CA PHE A 391 1.36 -26.42 22.37
C PHE A 391 1.85 -27.53 23.32
N GLN A 392 1.46 -27.46 24.59
CA GLN A 392 1.79 -28.43 25.63
C GLN A 392 0.51 -28.86 26.36
N LEU A 393 0.38 -30.17 26.61
CA LEU A 393 -0.69 -30.77 27.39
C LEU A 393 -0.06 -31.89 28.23
N ASP A 394 -0.01 -31.70 29.55
CA ASP A 394 0.64 -32.63 30.49
C ASP A 394 0.12 -32.38 31.92
N THR A 395 0.49 -33.21 32.89
CA THR A 395 0.28 -33.00 34.34
C THR A 395 0.97 -31.72 34.84
N LYS A 396 2.08 -31.33 34.20
CA LYS A 396 2.81 -30.09 34.44
C LYS A 396 3.53 -29.66 33.16
N VAL A 397 3.27 -28.45 32.68
CA VAL A 397 3.93 -27.89 31.51
C VAL A 397 5.12 -27.02 31.92
N GLN A 398 6.14 -26.95 31.07
CA GLN A 398 7.25 -26.04 31.28
C GLN A 398 6.76 -24.60 31.11
N ASP A 399 7.17 -23.67 31.96
CA ASP A 399 6.76 -22.26 31.88
C ASP A 399 7.97 -21.32 31.88
N ASP A 400 8.47 -21.03 30.68
CA ASP A 400 9.59 -20.10 30.49
C ASP A 400 9.11 -18.63 30.37
N SER A 401 7.85 -18.34 30.67
CA SER A 401 7.32 -16.96 30.60
C SER A 401 7.60 -16.11 31.84
N THR A 402 8.34 -16.65 32.82
CA THR A 402 8.77 -15.89 33.99
C THR A 402 9.56 -14.65 33.54
N PRO A 403 9.18 -13.44 34.02
CA PRO A 403 9.95 -12.24 33.75
C PRO A 403 11.41 -12.43 34.17
N ILE A 404 12.32 -11.88 33.37
CA ILE A 404 13.73 -11.82 33.77
C ILE A 404 13.87 -10.98 35.05
N ALA A 405 14.91 -11.26 35.83
CA ALA A 405 15.22 -10.45 37.01
C ALA A 405 15.35 -8.96 36.60
N PRO A 406 14.77 -8.01 37.35
CA PRO A 406 14.87 -6.59 37.03
C PRO A 406 16.31 -6.07 36.90
N SER A 407 17.25 -6.66 37.65
CA SER A 407 18.69 -6.38 37.53
C SER A 407 19.25 -6.78 36.17
N LEU A 408 18.91 -7.98 35.69
CA LEU A 408 19.32 -8.46 34.37
C LEU A 408 18.71 -7.60 33.25
N GLY A 409 17.44 -7.22 33.35
CA GLY A 409 16.80 -6.33 32.37
C GLY A 409 17.50 -4.96 32.28
N LYS A 410 17.83 -4.36 33.42
CA LYS A 410 18.63 -3.12 33.47
C LYS A 410 20.01 -3.30 32.84
N ALA A 411 20.70 -4.40 33.16
CA ALA A 411 22.02 -4.70 32.60
C ALA A 411 21.96 -4.80 31.07
N LEU A 412 21.02 -5.59 30.54
CA LEU A 412 20.79 -5.74 29.09
C LEU A 412 20.61 -4.39 28.37
N ILE A 413 19.78 -3.51 28.90
CA ILE A 413 19.55 -2.17 28.29
C ILE A 413 20.78 -1.27 28.43
N SER A 414 21.44 -1.29 29.60
CA SER A 414 22.60 -0.43 29.83
C SER A 414 23.78 -0.81 28.95
N GLU A 415 24.08 -2.11 28.84
CA GLU A 415 25.19 -2.65 28.06
C GLU A 415 24.93 -2.51 26.55
N SER A 416 23.68 -2.64 26.09
CA SER A 416 23.34 -2.40 24.68
C SER A 416 23.61 -0.97 24.24
N ASN A 417 23.50 0.01 25.15
CA ASN A 417 23.76 1.41 24.86
C ASN A 417 25.26 1.76 24.81
N LEU A 418 26.12 0.94 25.41
CA LEU A 418 27.58 1.17 25.48
C LEU A 418 28.32 0.71 24.21
N GLY A 419 27.72 -0.18 23.41
CA GLY A 419 28.31 -0.68 22.16
C GLY A 419 29.49 -1.64 22.32
N SER A 420 29.93 -1.92 23.55
CA SER A 420 31.05 -2.82 23.88
C SER A 420 30.68 -4.32 23.91
N GLY A 421 29.43 -4.66 23.59
CA GLY A 421 28.89 -6.01 23.78
C GLY A 421 28.40 -6.28 25.21
N PHE A 422 27.88 -7.48 25.45
CA PHE A 422 27.35 -7.90 26.75
C PHE A 422 28.43 -8.54 27.63
N THR A 423 28.36 -8.30 28.94
CA THR A 423 29.26 -8.95 29.92
C THR A 423 28.96 -10.44 30.07
N GLU A 424 29.95 -11.24 30.46
CA GLU A 424 29.76 -12.67 30.75
C GLU A 424 28.70 -12.93 31.82
N GLU A 425 28.57 -12.04 32.80
CA GLU A 425 27.51 -12.10 33.82
C GLU A 425 26.12 -11.93 33.19
N THR A 426 25.96 -10.91 32.33
CA THR A 426 24.70 -10.66 31.61
C THR A 426 24.37 -11.79 30.65
N ILE A 427 25.36 -12.34 29.92
CA ILE A 427 25.17 -13.51 29.04
C ILE A 427 24.77 -14.74 29.84
N THR A 428 25.44 -15.02 30.96
CA THR A 428 25.11 -16.15 31.83
C THR A 428 23.71 -16.00 32.43
N GLY A 429 23.34 -14.78 32.83
CA GLY A 429 22.00 -14.45 33.31
C GLY A 429 20.92 -14.65 32.24
N ALA A 430 21.16 -14.14 31.04
CA ALA A 430 20.28 -14.31 29.88
C ALA A 430 20.17 -15.78 29.45
N GLY A 431 21.26 -16.55 29.56
CA GLY A 431 21.32 -17.98 29.24
C GLY A 431 20.36 -18.84 30.05
N LYS A 432 19.95 -18.40 31.26
CA LYS A 432 18.94 -19.08 32.08
C LYS A 432 17.54 -19.04 31.45
N ASN A 433 17.22 -17.99 30.70
CA ASN A 433 15.98 -17.86 29.94
C ASN A 433 16.18 -16.97 28.70
N PRO A 434 16.79 -17.51 27.61
CA PRO A 434 17.20 -16.71 26.47
C PRO A 434 16.04 -16.00 25.76
N ALA A 435 14.90 -16.69 25.65
CA ALA A 435 13.72 -16.15 24.99
C ALA A 435 13.14 -14.93 25.74
N SER A 436 13.14 -14.93 27.07
CA SER A 436 12.68 -13.78 27.85
C SER A 436 13.67 -12.62 27.86
N ALA A 437 14.98 -12.90 27.82
CA ALA A 437 16.01 -11.86 27.71
C ALA A 437 15.96 -11.13 26.35
N LEU A 438 15.86 -11.88 25.24
CA LEU A 438 15.74 -11.30 23.90
C LEU A 438 14.45 -10.48 23.74
N ARG A 439 13.31 -11.02 24.20
CA ARG A 439 12.03 -10.28 24.19
C ARG A 439 12.11 -8.97 24.97
N HIS A 440 12.90 -8.89 26.04
CA HIS A 440 13.06 -7.66 26.81
C HIS A 440 13.75 -6.56 25.98
N LEU A 441 14.79 -6.91 25.22
CA LEU A 441 15.47 -5.99 24.31
C LEU A 441 14.57 -5.55 23.16
N ASP A 442 13.86 -6.49 22.52
CA ASP A 442 12.93 -6.18 21.42
C ASP A 442 11.80 -5.24 21.88
N ALA A 443 11.26 -5.47 23.08
CA ALA A 443 10.22 -4.61 23.66
C ALA A 443 10.73 -3.18 23.93
N GLU A 444 11.97 -3.05 24.42
CA GLU A 444 12.59 -1.74 24.64
C GLU A 444 12.87 -1.02 23.32
N ALA A 445 13.36 -1.73 22.29
CA ALA A 445 13.56 -1.18 20.95
C ALA A 445 12.25 -0.63 20.38
N LYS A 446 11.17 -1.42 20.41
CA LYS A 446 9.84 -1.00 19.96
C LYS A 446 9.31 0.21 20.73
N ARG A 447 9.56 0.28 22.04
CA ARG A 447 9.20 1.43 22.88
C ARG A 447 9.93 2.70 22.45
N LEU A 448 11.23 2.59 22.15
CA LEU A 448 12.05 3.70 21.68
C LEU A 448 11.61 4.18 20.29
N GLU A 449 11.29 3.26 19.37
CA GLU A 449 10.73 3.58 18.05
C GLU A 449 9.40 4.34 18.14
N GLN A 450 8.48 3.87 18.99
CA GLN A 450 7.20 4.58 19.23
C GLN A 450 7.42 5.98 19.81
N LYS A 451 8.36 6.12 20.74
CA LYS A 451 8.73 7.43 21.30
C LYS A 451 9.33 8.34 20.24
N ALA A 452 10.20 7.82 19.37
CA ALA A 452 10.78 8.56 18.26
C ALA A 452 9.71 8.99 17.24
N ALA A 453 8.78 8.12 16.88
CA ALA A 453 7.66 8.43 15.99
C ALA A 453 6.80 9.57 16.56
N LYS A 454 6.45 9.51 17.86
CA LYS A 454 5.71 10.57 18.54
C LYS A 454 6.45 11.90 18.53
N LEU A 455 7.76 11.90 18.82
CA LEU A 455 8.59 13.12 18.77
C LEU A 455 8.65 13.73 17.36
N ARG A 456 8.79 12.90 16.32
CA ARG A 456 8.76 13.37 14.91
C ARG A 456 7.40 13.99 14.56
N GLN A 457 6.30 13.38 14.98
CA GLN A 457 4.97 13.95 14.77
C GLN A 457 4.81 15.30 15.48
N SER A 458 5.21 15.40 16.75
CA SER A 458 5.20 16.67 17.48
C SER A 458 6.10 17.73 16.83
N SER A 459 7.26 17.34 16.31
CA SER A 459 8.15 18.25 15.55
C SER A 459 7.47 18.79 14.28
N LYS A 460 6.76 17.94 13.53
CA LYS A 460 6.02 18.34 12.32
C LYS A 460 4.90 19.34 12.66
N GLN A 461 4.16 19.08 13.75
CA GLN A 461 3.10 19.98 14.24
C GLN A 461 3.65 21.32 14.71
N LEU A 462 4.73 21.32 15.50
CA LEU A 462 5.39 22.54 15.96
C LEU A 462 5.88 23.38 14.78
N HIS A 463 6.55 22.74 13.81
CA HIS A 463 7.03 23.39 12.60
C HIS A 463 5.91 24.10 11.83
N ARG A 464 4.81 23.39 11.52
CA ARG A 464 3.65 23.96 10.82
C ARG A 464 3.08 25.17 11.56
N ARG A 465 2.97 25.09 12.89
CA ARG A 465 2.49 26.20 13.72
C ARG A 465 3.41 27.42 13.68
N LEU A 466 4.73 27.21 13.79
CA LEU A 466 5.71 28.30 13.72
C LEU A 466 5.68 29.00 12.36
N VAL A 467 5.60 28.24 11.25
CA VAL A 467 5.51 28.80 9.90
C VAL A 467 4.20 29.57 9.70
N ARG A 468 3.08 29.03 10.20
CA ARG A 468 1.79 29.73 10.19
C ARG A 468 1.87 31.08 10.92
N ASP A 469 2.42 31.09 12.12
CA ASP A 469 2.51 32.31 12.95
C ASP A 469 3.46 33.33 12.31
N GLN A 470 4.57 32.89 11.70
CA GLN A 470 5.44 33.75 10.89
C GLN A 470 4.71 34.34 9.68
N LEU A 471 3.92 33.53 8.97
CA LEU A 471 3.16 33.97 7.80
C LEU A 471 2.10 35.00 8.21
N ALA A 472 1.37 34.77 9.31
CA ALA A 472 0.38 35.71 9.81
C ALA A 472 1.01 37.05 10.23
N ALA A 473 2.16 37.01 10.91
CA ALA A 473 2.88 38.21 11.34
C ALA A 473 3.29 39.14 10.18
N LEU A 474 3.58 38.58 8.98
CA LEU A 474 3.87 39.39 7.79
C LEU A 474 2.70 40.29 7.37
N PHE A 475 1.47 39.92 7.74
CA PHE A 475 0.23 40.62 7.36
C PHE A 475 -0.38 41.47 8.48
N GLU A 476 0.33 41.64 9.60
CA GLU A 476 0.01 42.63 10.64
C GLU A 476 0.46 44.05 10.24
N ALA A 477 1.43 44.15 9.32
CA ALA A 477 1.90 45.42 8.78
C ALA A 477 1.00 45.93 7.63
N ASP A 478 1.16 47.20 7.26
CA ASP A 478 0.40 47.81 6.16
C ASP A 478 0.67 47.10 4.82
N GLU A 479 -0.33 47.04 3.94
CA GLU A 479 -0.32 46.31 2.66
C GLU A 479 0.95 46.57 1.81
N GLU A 480 1.42 47.81 1.77
CA GLU A 480 2.62 48.17 1.00
C GLU A 480 3.90 47.52 1.55
N SER A 481 3.98 47.34 2.88
CA SER A 481 5.15 46.83 3.59
C SER A 481 5.27 45.31 3.62
N VAL A 482 4.17 44.58 3.34
CA VAL A 482 4.16 43.11 3.30
C VAL A 482 5.17 42.60 2.27
N ASP A 483 6.11 41.73 2.69
CA ASP A 483 7.02 41.04 1.77
C ASP A 483 6.34 39.78 1.19
N LEU A 484 5.80 39.92 -0.02
CA LEU A 484 5.09 38.84 -0.70
C LEU A 484 6.03 37.70 -1.11
N PHE A 485 7.32 37.99 -1.36
CA PHE A 485 8.30 36.94 -1.64
C PHE A 485 8.50 36.07 -0.40
N GLN A 486 8.75 36.69 0.75
CA GLN A 486 8.91 35.96 2.01
C GLN A 486 7.66 35.15 2.35
N ALA A 487 6.46 35.71 2.15
CA ALA A 487 5.21 34.97 2.32
C ALA A 487 5.13 33.74 1.40
N SER A 488 5.48 33.86 0.12
CA SER A 488 5.50 32.74 -0.82
C SER A 488 6.51 31.64 -0.46
N MET A 489 7.65 32.03 0.15
CA MET A 489 8.66 31.09 0.65
C MET A 489 8.20 30.37 1.92
N LEU A 490 7.50 31.07 2.83
CA LEU A 490 6.90 30.45 4.01
C LEU A 490 5.82 29.43 3.64
N ILE A 491 5.04 29.67 2.58
CA ILE A 491 4.08 28.67 2.05
C ILE A 491 4.82 27.38 1.68
N ALA A 492 5.92 27.45 0.92
CA ALA A 492 6.70 26.27 0.59
C ALA A 492 7.29 25.58 1.82
N LYS A 493 7.70 26.38 2.82
CA LYS A 493 8.27 25.89 4.08
C LYS A 493 7.25 25.11 4.92
N ILE A 494 5.94 25.26 4.71
CA ILE A 494 4.91 24.44 5.39
C ILE A 494 5.15 22.95 5.15
N ASP A 495 5.53 22.58 3.93
CA ASP A 495 5.74 21.21 3.50
C ASP A 495 7.20 20.77 3.56
N ASP A 496 8.14 21.70 3.38
CA ASP A 496 9.57 21.42 3.48
C ASP A 496 10.29 22.35 4.49
N PRO A 497 10.51 21.87 5.73
CA PRO A 497 11.24 22.61 6.75
C PRO A 497 12.67 22.99 6.35
N ALA A 498 13.29 22.24 5.43
CA ALA A 498 14.70 22.38 5.07
C ALA A 498 14.98 23.56 4.12
N ILE A 499 13.94 24.18 3.54
CA ILE A 499 14.10 25.33 2.63
C ILE A 499 14.86 26.47 3.32
N ASP A 500 15.97 26.88 2.71
CA ASP A 500 16.78 28.03 3.12
C ASP A 500 16.24 29.31 2.44
N VAL A 501 15.38 30.03 3.15
CA VAL A 501 14.75 31.26 2.63
C VAL A 501 15.79 32.33 2.29
N ALA A 502 16.86 32.44 3.08
CA ALA A 502 17.89 33.46 2.87
C ALA A 502 18.67 33.23 1.57
N HIS A 503 18.88 31.96 1.19
CA HIS A 503 19.48 31.61 -0.10
C HIS A 503 18.65 32.16 -1.28
N TYR A 504 17.34 31.88 -1.29
CA TYR A 504 16.45 32.31 -2.38
C TYR A 504 16.22 33.82 -2.39
N GLU A 505 16.21 34.49 -1.23
CA GLU A 505 16.20 35.96 -1.16
C GLU A 505 17.44 36.58 -1.82
N GLN A 506 18.61 35.99 -1.58
CA GLN A 506 19.86 36.43 -2.21
C GLN A 506 19.84 36.15 -3.71
N GLN A 507 19.31 35.01 -4.15
CA GLN A 507 19.12 34.70 -5.57
C GLN A 507 18.24 35.75 -6.27
N LEU A 508 17.08 36.08 -5.69
CA LEU A 508 16.18 37.09 -6.23
C LEU A 508 16.84 38.48 -6.28
N LYS A 509 17.65 38.82 -5.27
CA LYS A 509 18.43 40.07 -5.25
C LYS A 509 19.47 40.12 -6.36
N MET A 510 20.15 39.01 -6.65
CA MET A 510 21.09 38.90 -7.77
C MET A 510 20.39 39.08 -9.11
N MET A 511 19.27 38.38 -9.34
CA MET A 511 18.45 38.54 -10.55
C MET A 511 18.02 40.00 -10.76
N ALA A 512 17.51 40.66 -9.73
CA ALA A 512 17.15 42.08 -9.81
C ALA A 512 18.36 42.98 -10.11
N GLY A 513 19.55 42.63 -9.61
CA GLY A 513 20.81 43.32 -9.92
C GLY A 513 21.22 43.17 -11.39
N GLU A 514 21.05 41.99 -11.96
CA GLU A 514 21.32 41.73 -13.38
C GLU A 514 20.34 42.48 -14.29
N ILE A 515 19.05 42.46 -13.95
CA ILE A 515 18.01 43.19 -14.68
C ILE A 515 18.31 44.70 -14.68
N ARG A 516 18.65 45.29 -13.52
CA ARG A 516 18.96 46.73 -13.43
C ARG A 516 20.17 47.13 -14.29
N LYS A 517 21.14 46.24 -14.50
CA LYS A 517 22.29 46.52 -15.39
C LYS A 517 21.88 46.63 -16.86
N GLN A 518 20.73 46.08 -17.25
CA GLN A 518 20.20 46.20 -18.61
C GLN A 518 19.48 47.55 -18.86
N PHE A 519 19.18 48.32 -17.81
CA PHE A 519 18.52 49.61 -17.94
C PHE A 519 19.48 50.68 -18.45
N GLY A 520 19.06 51.43 -19.47
CA GLY A 520 19.80 52.56 -20.01
C GLY A 520 19.40 53.88 -19.35
N ASP A 521 20.31 54.85 -19.39
CA ASP A 521 20.03 56.22 -18.95
C ASP A 521 18.91 56.83 -19.81
N GLY A 522 17.78 57.15 -19.20
CA GLY A 522 16.59 57.67 -19.88
C GLY A 522 15.52 56.63 -20.24
N ASP A 523 15.72 55.35 -19.94
CA ASP A 523 14.65 54.34 -20.10
C ASP A 523 13.44 54.70 -19.23
N ASP A 524 12.27 54.79 -19.86
CA ASP A 524 10.98 54.92 -19.18
C ASP A 524 10.54 53.58 -18.54
N GLU A 525 9.51 53.63 -17.70
CA GLU A 525 9.00 52.44 -16.98
C GLU A 525 8.57 51.31 -17.93
N LYS A 526 8.04 51.65 -19.12
CA LYS A 526 7.58 50.66 -20.10
C LYS A 526 8.76 49.93 -20.73
N VAL A 527 9.85 50.65 -21.04
CA VAL A 527 11.08 50.04 -21.55
C VAL A 527 11.72 49.16 -20.48
N ARG A 528 11.79 49.63 -19.23
CA ARG A 528 12.33 48.84 -18.10
C ARG A 528 11.52 47.56 -17.86
N LEU A 529 10.19 47.65 -17.89
CA LEU A 529 9.29 46.50 -17.73
C LEU A 529 9.49 45.47 -18.84
N ASN A 530 9.58 45.91 -20.10
CA ASN A 530 9.85 45.02 -21.22
C ASN A 530 11.22 44.33 -21.13
N LYS A 531 12.26 45.04 -20.70
CA LYS A 531 13.59 44.45 -20.45
C LYS A 531 13.53 43.41 -19.34
N MET A 532 12.84 43.70 -18.24
CA MET A 532 12.65 42.76 -17.13
C MET A 532 11.90 41.49 -17.58
N LEU A 533 10.81 41.63 -18.33
CA LEU A 533 10.06 40.48 -18.87
C LEU A 533 10.92 39.68 -19.87
N GLY A 534 11.71 40.37 -20.71
CA GLY A 534 12.68 39.73 -21.61
C GLY A 534 13.72 38.91 -20.86
N PHE A 535 14.32 39.46 -19.83
CA PHE A 535 15.26 38.76 -18.95
C PHE A 535 14.64 37.50 -18.34
N LEU A 536 13.42 37.61 -17.80
CA LEU A 536 12.77 36.50 -17.11
C LEU A 536 12.35 35.39 -18.08
N PHE A 537 11.57 35.72 -19.10
CA PHE A 537 10.92 34.70 -19.95
C PHE A 537 11.76 34.28 -21.16
N ARG A 538 12.59 35.17 -21.72
CA ARG A 538 13.39 34.86 -22.92
C ARG A 538 14.82 34.46 -22.60
N GLU A 539 15.49 35.19 -21.73
CA GLU A 539 16.89 34.92 -21.40
C GLU A 539 17.03 33.79 -20.37
N ASN A 540 16.18 33.80 -19.34
CA ASN A 540 16.20 32.80 -18.28
C ASN A 540 15.16 31.68 -18.46
N GLY A 541 14.27 31.77 -19.45
CA GLY A 541 13.40 30.66 -19.84
C GLY A 541 12.33 30.26 -18.83
N PHE A 542 11.90 31.19 -17.97
CA PHE A 542 10.73 30.93 -17.12
C PHE A 542 9.49 30.67 -17.98
N HIS A 543 8.63 29.74 -17.59
CA HIS A 543 7.39 29.46 -18.33
C HIS A 543 6.28 28.85 -17.47
N GLY A 544 5.04 28.92 -17.97
CA GLY A 544 3.90 28.23 -17.37
C GLY A 544 3.96 26.72 -17.52
N SER A 545 3.54 25.99 -16.48
CA SER A 545 3.40 24.53 -16.56
C SER A 545 2.15 24.11 -17.31
N ARG A 546 2.28 23.38 -18.43
CA ARG A 546 1.13 22.93 -19.25
C ARG A 546 0.88 21.42 -19.21
N GLN A 547 1.92 20.63 -18.98
CA GLN A 547 1.82 19.16 -18.97
C GLN A 547 1.58 18.61 -17.56
N ASP A 548 2.15 19.26 -16.53
CA ASP A 548 2.05 18.84 -15.13
C ASP A 548 1.44 19.93 -14.25
N TYR A 549 0.38 20.58 -14.76
CA TYR A 549 -0.24 21.76 -14.13
C TYR A 549 -0.63 21.53 -12.66
N TYR A 550 -1.11 20.33 -12.31
CA TYR A 550 -1.56 20.00 -10.96
C TYR A 550 -0.44 19.53 -10.02
N ASN A 551 0.83 19.67 -10.38
CA ASN A 551 1.93 19.39 -9.47
C ASN A 551 2.09 20.51 -8.42
N GLN A 552 2.16 20.13 -7.15
CA GLN A 552 2.34 21.06 -6.04
C GLN A 552 3.63 21.89 -6.16
N ALA A 553 4.67 21.33 -6.78
CA ALA A 553 5.94 22.03 -7.04
C ALA A 553 5.73 23.37 -7.77
N ASN A 554 4.77 23.44 -8.70
CA ASN A 554 4.47 24.66 -9.47
C ASN A 554 3.86 25.79 -8.62
N SER A 555 3.44 25.50 -7.38
CA SER A 555 2.92 26.47 -6.42
C SER A 555 3.99 26.98 -5.43
N TYR A 556 5.16 26.33 -5.36
CA TYR A 556 6.22 26.67 -4.41
C TYR A 556 7.27 27.58 -5.05
N MET A 557 7.47 28.79 -4.51
CA MET A 557 8.37 29.78 -5.11
C MET A 557 9.82 29.29 -5.25
N ASN A 558 10.32 28.49 -4.29
CA ASN A 558 11.66 27.90 -4.38
C ASN A 558 11.80 26.97 -5.61
N ARG A 559 10.77 26.14 -5.87
CA ARG A 559 10.73 25.26 -7.04
C ARG A 559 10.57 26.05 -8.33
N VAL A 560 9.76 27.11 -8.34
CA VAL A 560 9.66 27.98 -9.53
C VAL A 560 10.99 28.64 -9.87
N LEU A 561 11.78 29.07 -8.87
CA LEU A 561 13.11 29.63 -9.09
C LEU A 561 14.12 28.59 -9.60
N ASP A 562 14.04 27.35 -9.11
CA ASP A 562 14.95 26.26 -9.49
C ASP A 562 14.61 25.66 -10.86
N ASP A 563 13.33 25.30 -11.05
CA ASP A 563 12.83 24.57 -12.21
C ASP A 563 12.46 25.53 -13.36
N ARG A 564 12.30 26.83 -13.07
CA ARG A 564 11.84 27.87 -14.01
C ARG A 564 10.44 27.61 -14.58
N GLU A 565 9.66 26.80 -13.87
CA GLU A 565 8.32 26.40 -14.26
C GLU A 565 7.35 26.72 -13.11
N GLY A 566 6.16 27.28 -13.42
CA GLY A 566 5.22 27.67 -12.38
C GLY A 566 3.77 27.84 -12.83
N LEU A 567 2.88 28.05 -11.87
CA LEU A 567 1.48 28.41 -12.09
C LEU A 567 1.31 29.90 -12.43
N PRO A 568 0.17 30.31 -13.02
CA PRO A 568 -0.10 31.72 -13.34
C PRO A 568 0.10 32.65 -12.14
N ILE A 569 -0.37 32.24 -10.95
CA ILE A 569 -0.22 33.03 -9.72
C ILE A 569 1.23 33.10 -9.24
N THR A 570 1.97 31.99 -9.25
CA THR A 570 3.35 31.94 -8.74
C THR A 570 4.30 32.74 -9.62
N LEU A 571 4.16 32.64 -10.95
CA LEU A 571 4.92 33.46 -11.90
C LEU A 571 4.55 34.94 -11.79
N SER A 572 3.28 35.26 -11.53
CA SER A 572 2.84 36.64 -11.28
C SER A 572 3.48 37.23 -10.02
N VAL A 573 3.58 36.46 -8.93
CA VAL A 573 4.30 36.89 -7.72
C VAL A 573 5.76 37.20 -8.04
N LEU A 574 6.44 36.34 -8.81
CA LEU A 574 7.83 36.56 -9.20
C LEU A 574 8.00 37.85 -10.02
N VAL A 575 7.10 38.10 -10.98
CA VAL A 575 7.10 39.33 -11.79
C VAL A 575 6.88 40.57 -10.91
N MET A 576 5.91 40.53 -9.99
CA MET A 576 5.64 41.64 -9.06
C MET A 576 6.85 41.95 -8.17
N GLU A 577 7.49 40.92 -7.62
CA GLU A 577 8.61 41.08 -6.68
C GLU A 577 9.92 41.50 -7.37
N LEU A 578 10.14 41.09 -8.62
CA LEU A 578 11.23 41.61 -9.45
C LEU A 578 10.98 43.05 -9.88
N ALA A 579 9.75 43.40 -10.28
CA ALA A 579 9.39 44.77 -10.66
C ALA A 579 9.67 45.75 -9.52
N ARG A 580 9.19 45.41 -8.31
CA ARG A 580 9.44 46.17 -7.09
C ARG A 580 10.93 46.37 -6.83
N ARG A 581 11.74 45.31 -6.89
CA ARG A 581 13.20 45.38 -6.66
C ARG A 581 13.94 46.11 -7.78
N CYS A 582 13.39 46.14 -8.99
CA CYS A 582 13.96 46.88 -10.11
C CYS A 582 13.54 48.35 -10.14
N GLY A 583 12.68 48.80 -9.21
CA GLY A 583 12.19 50.17 -9.16
C GLY A 583 11.15 50.47 -10.25
N ILE A 584 10.34 49.49 -10.62
CA ILE A 584 9.19 49.63 -11.52
C ILE A 584 7.94 49.61 -10.64
N PRO A 585 7.39 50.78 -10.23
CA PRO A 585 6.27 50.84 -9.31
C PRO A 585 4.96 50.39 -9.97
N TYR A 586 3.91 50.20 -9.16
CA TYR A 586 2.53 49.98 -9.63
C TYR A 586 2.30 48.77 -10.55
N VAL A 587 3.14 47.74 -10.44
CA VAL A 587 2.85 46.40 -10.99
C VAL A 587 2.06 45.61 -9.95
N VAL A 588 0.79 45.35 -10.24
CA VAL A 588 -0.17 44.74 -9.30
C VAL A 588 -0.76 43.45 -9.87
N GLY A 589 -1.09 42.51 -8.98
CA GLY A 589 -1.77 41.26 -9.36
C GLY A 589 -3.24 41.50 -9.66
N VAL A 590 -3.77 40.80 -10.67
CA VAL A 590 -5.16 40.90 -11.09
C VAL A 590 -5.80 39.51 -11.09
N GLY A 591 -6.87 39.40 -10.31
CA GLY A 591 -7.63 38.17 -10.19
C GLY A 591 -8.56 37.97 -11.38
N ALA A 592 -8.19 37.06 -12.29
CA ALA A 592 -9.09 36.58 -13.33
C ALA A 592 -9.79 35.28 -12.88
N PRO A 593 -11.07 35.06 -13.24
CA PRO A 593 -11.69 33.74 -13.08
C PRO A 593 -10.94 32.68 -13.91
N GLY A 594 -10.49 31.60 -13.24
CA GLY A 594 -9.74 30.51 -13.88
C GLY A 594 -8.27 30.80 -14.21
N HIS A 595 -7.80 32.04 -14.08
CA HIS A 595 -6.41 32.44 -14.40
C HIS A 595 -5.88 33.53 -13.46
N PHE A 596 -4.59 33.89 -13.53
CA PHE A 596 -4.06 35.02 -12.75
C PHE A 596 -3.00 35.76 -13.57
N ILE A 597 -3.15 37.08 -13.67
CA ILE A 597 -2.32 37.95 -14.50
C ILE A 597 -1.83 39.14 -13.68
N VAL A 598 -0.96 39.97 -14.25
CA VAL A 598 -0.54 41.23 -13.63
C VAL A 598 -0.88 42.40 -14.53
N LYS A 599 -1.05 43.59 -13.93
CA LYS A 599 -1.15 44.83 -14.68
C LYS A 599 -0.19 45.88 -14.16
N HIS A 600 0.35 46.68 -15.08
CA HIS A 600 1.12 47.87 -14.77
C HIS A 600 0.23 49.10 -14.93
N VAL A 601 0.04 49.86 -13.84
CA VAL A 601 -0.84 51.04 -13.82
C VAL A 601 0.01 52.30 -13.94
N ARG A 602 -0.20 53.10 -15.00
CA ARG A 602 0.48 54.39 -15.21
C ARG A 602 -0.54 55.53 -15.24
N ASN A 603 -0.11 56.76 -14.92
CA ASN A 603 -0.91 57.98 -15.06
C ASN A 603 -1.55 58.12 -16.46
N GLY A 604 -2.77 57.59 -16.61
CA GLY A 604 -3.58 57.64 -17.83
C GLY A 604 -3.75 56.32 -18.62
N GLY A 605 -3.22 55.16 -18.17
CA GLY A 605 -3.43 53.88 -18.88
C GLY A 605 -2.97 52.64 -18.13
N GLU A 606 -3.51 51.48 -18.52
CA GLU A 606 -3.21 50.17 -17.94
C GLU A 606 -2.61 49.23 -19.00
N GLN A 607 -1.61 48.45 -18.62
CA GLN A 607 -1.06 47.38 -19.46
C GLN A 607 -1.19 46.04 -18.74
N TYR A 608 -1.97 45.12 -19.31
CA TYR A 608 -2.13 43.75 -18.82
C TYR A 608 -1.00 42.86 -19.35
N ILE A 609 -0.57 41.91 -18.54
CA ILE A 609 0.58 41.04 -18.81
C ILE A 609 0.21 39.63 -18.34
N ASP A 610 0.47 38.62 -19.16
CA ASP A 610 0.33 37.21 -18.79
C ASP A 610 1.70 36.56 -18.53
N PRO A 611 2.13 36.46 -17.25
CA PRO A 611 3.33 35.73 -16.87
C PRO A 611 3.31 34.25 -17.23
N PHE A 612 2.14 33.62 -17.31
CA PHE A 612 2.04 32.20 -17.65
C PHE A 612 2.34 31.94 -19.13
N ASP A 613 1.95 32.88 -20.00
CA ASP A 613 2.22 32.85 -21.44
C ASP A 613 3.47 33.66 -21.83
N GLY A 614 4.57 33.49 -21.09
CA GLY A 614 5.87 34.05 -21.42
C GLY A 614 5.97 35.57 -21.24
N GLY A 615 5.16 36.15 -20.36
CA GLY A 615 5.13 37.59 -20.11
C GLY A 615 4.51 38.38 -21.26
N LYS A 616 3.56 37.79 -22.01
CA LYS A 616 2.88 38.43 -23.12
C LYS A 616 2.16 39.70 -22.66
N LEU A 617 2.41 40.83 -23.33
CA LEU A 617 1.62 42.04 -23.16
C LEU A 617 0.27 41.86 -23.86
N LEU A 618 -0.82 41.97 -23.11
CA LEU A 618 -2.18 41.75 -23.63
C LEU A 618 -2.84 43.08 -24.01
N THR A 619 -3.61 43.07 -25.10
CA THR A 619 -4.62 44.12 -25.34
C THR A 619 -5.84 43.91 -24.44
N ILE A 620 -6.76 44.89 -24.42
CA ILE A 620 -8.03 44.76 -23.70
C ILE A 620 -8.82 43.57 -24.24
N GLU A 621 -8.92 43.45 -25.57
CA GLU A 621 -9.64 42.37 -26.24
C GLU A 621 -9.02 41.00 -25.96
N GLU A 622 -7.69 40.90 -25.94
CA GLU A 622 -6.99 39.66 -25.59
C GLU A 622 -7.20 39.29 -24.11
N THR A 623 -7.24 40.29 -23.22
CA THR A 623 -7.52 40.08 -21.79
C THR A 623 -8.94 39.55 -21.58
N GLU A 624 -9.92 40.16 -22.23
CA GLU A 624 -11.32 39.72 -22.17
C GLU A 624 -11.51 38.33 -22.81
N ALA A 625 -10.81 38.04 -23.90
CA ALA A 625 -10.80 36.72 -24.51
C ALA A 625 -10.24 35.65 -23.56
N LEU A 626 -9.12 35.94 -22.88
CA LEU A 626 -8.50 35.04 -21.91
C LEU A 626 -9.45 34.71 -20.74
N VAL A 627 -10.20 35.71 -20.24
CA VAL A 627 -11.19 35.48 -19.18
C VAL A 627 -12.36 34.64 -19.69
N ARG A 628 -12.84 34.93 -20.91
CA ARG A 628 -13.94 34.19 -21.53
C ARG A 628 -13.57 32.72 -21.77
N GLU A 629 -12.35 32.45 -22.23
CA GLU A 629 -11.87 31.09 -22.49
C GLU A 629 -11.74 30.26 -21.20
N ASN A 630 -11.25 30.86 -20.11
CA ASN A 630 -11.02 30.14 -18.85
C ASN A 630 -12.28 29.98 -17.99
N SER A 631 -13.25 30.90 -18.09
CA SER A 631 -14.41 30.94 -17.18
C SER A 631 -15.77 30.78 -17.84
N GLY A 632 -15.83 30.90 -19.18
CA GLY A 632 -17.07 30.96 -19.94
C GLY A 632 -17.85 32.28 -19.78
N ARG A 633 -17.34 33.25 -19.01
CA ARG A 633 -18.01 34.54 -18.75
C ARG A 633 -17.32 35.68 -19.50
N SER A 634 -18.11 36.62 -20.01
CA SER A 634 -17.59 37.87 -20.60
C SER A 634 -17.53 38.94 -19.51
N ILE A 635 -16.33 39.24 -19.03
CA ILE A 635 -16.08 40.28 -18.02
C ILE A 635 -15.17 41.32 -18.67
N PRO A 636 -15.54 42.61 -18.70
CA PRO A 636 -14.68 43.67 -19.22
C PRO A 636 -13.34 43.72 -18.48
N ALA A 637 -12.24 43.96 -19.18
CA ALA A 637 -10.91 43.97 -18.55
C ALA A 637 -10.81 44.97 -17.39
N SER A 638 -11.47 46.13 -17.53
CA SER A 638 -11.53 47.18 -16.51
C SER A 638 -12.24 46.79 -15.21
N GLU A 639 -13.08 45.75 -15.24
CA GLU A 639 -13.82 45.25 -14.08
C GLU A 639 -13.05 44.16 -13.32
N LEU A 640 -11.88 43.73 -13.82
CA LEU A 640 -11.09 42.72 -13.13
C LEU A 640 -10.49 43.25 -11.82
N PRO A 641 -10.70 42.56 -10.69
CA PRO A 641 -10.26 43.04 -9.39
C PRO A 641 -8.74 42.99 -9.25
N VAL A 642 -8.16 44.09 -8.76
CA VAL A 642 -6.79 44.09 -8.24
C VAL A 642 -6.78 43.27 -6.96
N SER A 643 -5.88 42.29 -6.88
CA SER A 643 -5.73 41.45 -5.69
C SER A 643 -4.71 42.04 -4.72
N SER A 644 -5.10 42.15 -3.46
CA SER A 644 -4.17 42.40 -2.36
C SER A 644 -3.17 41.24 -2.22
N LYS A 645 -2.00 41.50 -1.64
CA LYS A 645 -0.99 40.49 -1.29
C LYS A 645 -1.58 39.40 -0.40
N ARG A 646 -2.51 39.75 0.49
CA ARG A 646 -3.21 38.78 1.34
C ARG A 646 -4.07 37.84 0.51
N GLU A 647 -4.85 38.36 -0.43
CA GLU A 647 -5.66 37.54 -1.35
C GLU A 647 -4.80 36.65 -2.25
N ILE A 648 -3.64 37.13 -2.69
CA ILE A 648 -2.68 36.33 -3.46
C ILE A 648 -2.20 35.12 -2.65
N VAL A 649 -1.74 35.34 -1.42
CA VAL A 649 -1.29 34.25 -0.52
C VAL A 649 -2.42 33.25 -0.24
N LEU A 650 -3.63 33.73 0.05
CA LEU A 650 -4.79 32.88 0.25
C LEU A 650 -5.13 32.05 -0.99
N ARG A 651 -5.01 32.63 -2.19
CA ARG A 651 -5.22 31.92 -3.45
C ARG A 651 -4.14 30.87 -3.70
N MET A 652 -2.88 31.13 -3.35
CA MET A 652 -1.81 30.12 -3.37
C MET A 652 -2.10 28.95 -2.42
N LEU A 653 -2.51 29.24 -1.18
CA LEU A 653 -2.90 28.21 -0.21
C LEU A 653 -4.12 27.39 -0.67
N ARG A 654 -5.11 28.04 -1.29
CA ARG A 654 -6.29 27.35 -1.88
C ARG A 654 -5.91 26.45 -3.06
N ASN A 655 -4.97 26.87 -3.91
CA ASN A 655 -4.46 26.03 -4.99
C ASN A 655 -3.79 24.76 -4.43
N LEU A 656 -2.92 24.91 -3.43
CA LEU A 656 -2.26 23.79 -2.76
C LEU A 656 -3.26 22.86 -2.07
N MET A 657 -4.24 23.42 -1.38
CA MET A 657 -5.33 22.66 -0.76
C MET A 657 -6.13 21.86 -1.81
N GLY A 658 -6.48 22.48 -2.94
CA GLY A 658 -7.23 21.80 -4.01
C GLY A 658 -6.46 20.63 -4.61
N VAL A 659 -5.14 20.76 -4.79
CA VAL A 659 -4.29 19.66 -5.25
C VAL A 659 -4.15 18.56 -4.18
N ALA A 660 -3.99 18.95 -2.91
CA ALA A 660 -3.81 18.00 -1.81
C ALA A 660 -5.09 17.22 -1.47
N GLN A 661 -6.28 17.81 -1.63
CA GLN A 661 -7.56 17.17 -1.32
C GLN A 661 -7.80 15.84 -2.04
N GLN A 662 -7.16 15.64 -3.21
CA GLN A 662 -7.29 14.40 -3.97
C GLN A 662 -6.42 13.25 -3.44
N LYS A 663 -5.37 13.55 -2.68
CA LYS A 663 -4.30 12.59 -2.32
C LYS A 663 -4.12 12.41 -0.82
N ASP A 664 -4.36 13.45 -0.04
CA ASP A 664 -3.97 13.51 1.37
C ASP A 664 -5.12 13.17 2.31
N ALA A 665 -4.79 12.64 3.49
CA ALA A 665 -5.75 12.45 4.57
C ALA A 665 -6.23 13.81 5.13
N PRO A 666 -7.46 13.91 5.67
CA PRO A 666 -8.00 15.16 6.21
C PRO A 666 -7.08 15.89 7.22
N ALA A 667 -6.40 15.13 8.08
CA ALA A 667 -5.47 15.68 9.08
C ALA A 667 -4.27 16.40 8.45
N ASP A 668 -3.85 15.99 7.25
CA ASP A 668 -2.75 16.62 6.55
C ASP A 668 -3.18 17.91 5.83
N LEU A 669 -4.45 18.05 5.44
CA LEU A 669 -4.99 19.26 4.80
C LEU A 669 -5.02 20.48 5.74
N LEU A 670 -5.05 20.24 7.06
CA LEU A 670 -5.02 21.31 8.08
C LEU A 670 -3.82 22.24 7.91
N ARG A 671 -2.71 21.76 7.33
CA ARG A 671 -1.50 22.57 7.10
C ARG A 671 -1.71 23.78 6.18
N TYR A 672 -2.72 23.76 5.32
CA TYR A 672 -3.06 24.90 4.45
C TYR A 672 -4.23 25.72 5.01
N VAL A 673 -5.21 25.06 5.62
CA VAL A 673 -6.40 25.74 6.17
C VAL A 673 -6.07 26.54 7.43
N GLU A 674 -5.17 26.04 8.29
CA GLU A 674 -4.78 26.77 9.50
C GLU A 674 -4.14 28.14 9.20
N PRO A 675 -3.18 28.26 8.26
CA PRO A 675 -2.73 29.56 7.77
C PRO A 675 -3.82 30.42 7.14
N MET A 676 -4.76 29.84 6.39
CA MET A 676 -5.88 30.61 5.82
C MET A 676 -6.73 31.26 6.91
N VAL A 677 -7.11 30.50 7.95
CA VAL A 677 -7.85 31.04 9.10
C VAL A 677 -7.01 32.05 9.89
N ALA A 678 -5.70 31.85 10.00
CA ALA A 678 -4.83 32.83 10.67
C ALA A 678 -4.73 34.16 9.90
N LEU A 679 -4.74 34.11 8.56
CA LEU A 679 -4.73 35.29 7.69
C LEU A 679 -6.11 35.96 7.58
N GLN A 680 -7.19 35.20 7.74
CA GLN A 680 -8.58 35.68 7.70
C GLN A 680 -9.38 35.11 8.88
N PRO A 681 -9.16 35.61 10.11
CA PRO A 681 -9.80 35.08 11.31
C PRO A 681 -11.33 35.26 11.32
N ASP A 682 -11.88 36.15 10.48
CA ASP A 682 -13.32 36.36 10.36
C ASP A 682 -13.95 35.60 9.18
N SER A 683 -13.16 34.79 8.46
CA SER A 683 -13.66 33.99 7.34
C SER A 683 -14.47 32.80 7.84
N ALA A 684 -15.80 32.94 7.78
CA ALA A 684 -16.72 31.86 8.11
C ALA A 684 -16.48 30.59 7.29
N PHE A 685 -16.18 30.75 6.00
CA PHE A 685 -15.91 29.63 5.10
C PHE A 685 -14.64 28.87 5.51
N ASP A 686 -13.54 29.57 5.79
CA ASP A 686 -12.27 28.91 6.15
C ASP A 686 -12.35 28.25 7.53
N ARG A 687 -13.06 28.88 8.50
CA ARG A 687 -13.34 28.27 9.81
C ARG A 687 -14.20 27.03 9.71
N TRP A 688 -15.26 27.07 8.88
CA TRP A 688 -16.09 25.89 8.61
C TRP A 688 -15.27 24.76 8.00
N ALA A 689 -14.45 25.06 6.98
CA ALA A 689 -13.56 24.08 6.37
C ALA A 689 -12.60 23.46 7.39
N ARG A 690 -12.03 24.27 8.30
CA ARG A 690 -11.16 23.79 9.38
C ARG A 690 -11.91 22.90 10.36
N ALA A 691 -13.11 23.29 10.80
CA ALA A 691 -13.95 22.50 11.69
C ALA A 691 -14.27 21.11 11.12
N VAL A 692 -14.64 21.04 9.83
CA VAL A 692 -14.91 19.77 9.14
C VAL A 692 -13.67 18.87 9.12
N LEU A 693 -12.50 19.41 8.77
CA LEU A 693 -11.24 18.66 8.75
C LEU A 693 -10.83 18.18 10.15
N LEU A 694 -11.03 19.00 11.18
CA LEU A 694 -10.77 18.65 12.58
C LEU A 694 -11.68 17.51 13.06
N ILE A 695 -12.97 17.53 12.71
CA ILE A 695 -13.93 16.46 13.02
C ILE A 695 -13.51 15.15 12.34
N GLN A 696 -13.21 15.19 11.04
CA GLN A 696 -12.73 14.01 10.29
C GLN A 696 -11.42 13.45 10.87
N SER A 697 -10.61 14.32 11.47
CA SER A 697 -9.36 13.98 12.16
C SER A 697 -9.54 13.64 13.65
N ARG A 698 -10.78 13.52 14.14
CA ARG A 698 -11.15 13.23 15.54
C ARG A 698 -10.60 14.22 16.57
N SER A 699 -10.38 15.47 16.17
CA SER A 699 -9.92 16.58 17.02
C SER A 699 -11.10 17.47 17.42
N PHE A 700 -12.03 16.91 18.20
CA PHE A 700 -13.35 17.51 18.45
C PHE A 700 -13.30 18.81 19.27
N ASP A 701 -12.40 18.91 20.26
CA ASP A 701 -12.30 20.12 21.09
C ASP A 701 -11.90 21.34 20.27
N ALA A 702 -10.90 21.20 19.37
CA ALA A 702 -10.50 22.27 18.46
C ALA A 702 -11.59 22.60 17.43
N ALA A 703 -12.36 21.59 16.97
CA ALA A 703 -13.48 21.84 16.05
C ALA A 703 -14.60 22.65 16.71
N LYS A 704 -14.87 22.42 18.00
CA LYS A 704 -15.87 23.17 18.77
C LYS A 704 -15.57 24.66 18.80
N GLU A 705 -14.30 25.06 18.96
CA GLU A 705 -13.93 26.48 18.97
C GLU A 705 -14.37 27.21 17.68
N ASP A 706 -14.22 26.57 16.52
CA ASP A 706 -14.68 27.14 15.24
C ASP A 706 -16.20 27.13 15.10
N LEU A 707 -16.87 26.05 15.50
CA LEU A 707 -18.33 25.94 15.44
C LEU A 707 -19.02 26.94 16.40
N GLU A 708 -18.50 27.10 17.61
CA GLU A 708 -18.96 28.11 18.56
C GLU A 708 -18.83 29.51 17.99
N TRP A 709 -17.68 29.82 17.39
CA TRP A 709 -17.48 31.10 16.73
C TRP A 709 -18.51 31.33 15.61
N LEU A 710 -18.78 30.33 14.76
CA LEU A 710 -19.75 30.45 13.66
C LEU A 710 -21.18 30.72 14.19
N LEU A 711 -21.58 30.02 15.25
CA LEU A 711 -22.90 30.20 15.89
C LEU A 711 -23.04 31.57 16.57
N GLN A 712 -21.95 32.12 17.10
CA GLN A 712 -21.93 33.45 17.72
C GLN A 712 -21.90 34.58 16.68
N ALA A 713 -21.02 34.47 15.68
CA ALA A 713 -20.79 35.49 14.67
C ALA A 713 -21.97 35.63 13.69
N LYS A 714 -22.73 34.55 13.46
CA LYS A 714 -23.89 34.51 12.54
C LYS A 714 -23.63 35.14 11.17
N PRO A 715 -22.62 34.63 10.43
CA PRO A 715 -22.23 35.17 9.14
C PRO A 715 -23.38 35.13 8.13
N GLU A 716 -23.56 36.22 7.38
CA GLU A 716 -24.62 36.32 6.37
C GLU A 716 -24.44 35.25 5.27
N GLY A 717 -25.55 34.60 4.89
CA GLY A 717 -25.58 33.60 3.81
C GLY A 717 -25.13 32.19 4.21
N MET A 718 -24.79 31.94 5.48
CA MET A 718 -24.50 30.61 6.00
C MET A 718 -25.73 30.01 6.70
N ASP A 719 -26.07 28.77 6.36
CA ASP A 719 -27.06 27.98 7.11
C ASP A 719 -26.44 27.49 8.42
N LEU A 720 -26.97 27.97 9.55
CA LEU A 720 -26.47 27.66 10.88
C LEU A 720 -27.11 26.42 11.50
N GLU A 721 -28.19 25.89 10.91
CA GLU A 721 -28.87 24.70 11.44
C GLU A 721 -27.94 23.46 11.41
N PRO A 722 -27.24 23.13 10.30
CA PRO A 722 -26.26 22.05 10.29
C PRO A 722 -25.06 22.29 11.23
N VAL A 723 -24.65 23.56 11.40
CA VAL A 723 -23.56 23.93 12.31
C VAL A 723 -23.94 23.62 13.76
N LEU A 724 -25.17 23.95 14.15
CA LEU A 724 -25.71 23.70 15.48
C LEU A 724 -25.88 22.20 15.75
N GLU A 725 -26.43 21.45 14.80
CA GLU A 725 -26.59 19.99 14.90
C GLU A 725 -25.24 19.29 15.12
N ILE A 726 -24.24 19.66 14.32
CA ILE A 726 -22.89 19.09 14.45
C ILE A 726 -22.30 19.48 15.80
N TYR A 727 -22.38 20.75 16.21
CA TYR A 727 -21.86 21.21 17.49
C TYR A 727 -22.47 20.44 18.68
N GLN A 728 -23.79 20.19 18.66
CA GLN A 728 -24.48 19.40 19.68
C GLN A 728 -24.09 17.91 19.65
N SER A 729 -23.84 17.35 18.46
CA SER A 729 -23.42 15.94 18.31
C SER A 729 -22.03 15.64 18.89
N LEU A 730 -21.21 16.67 19.08
CA LEU A 730 -19.86 16.55 19.64
C LEU A 730 -19.84 16.65 21.19
N GLN A 731 -21.00 16.77 21.86
CA GLN A 731 -21.09 16.89 23.33
C GLN A 731 -20.88 15.59 24.08
#